data_AF-W3X5T2-F1
#
_entry.id   AF-W3X5T2-F1
#
_cell.length_a   1.000
_cell.length_b   1.000
_cell.length_c   1.000
_cell.angle_alpha   90.00
_cell.angle_beta   90.00
_cell.angle_gamma   90.00
#
_symmetry.space_group_name_H-M   'P 1'
#
loop_
_entity.id
_entity.type
_entity.pdbx_description
1 polymer ?
#
loop_
_entity_poly.entity_id
_entity_poly.type
_entity_poly.pdbx_seq_one_letter_code
_entity_poly.pdbx_strand_id
1 'polypeptide(L)'
;MRPISQLSSNLLMLSAFVRGDPIWPSVNDELEEIMYQVKGFQNRGFGGTVIPCSSEASGPGRQNAAEWLRTGFHDMATRNTFFNRGGLDGSLQYEVGRGENTGPGFKTTLKFMSDYYSTRSSVADLIALGVYYSVRSCGGPAIPVRGGRIDATAAGDMGVPQPENSVFSFQQRFLGMGFDSTEMIQMTACGHTLGGVHTSEFPNIAPANSPNGEAALDSTVAVFDSKVVIEYLANTTTNPLVIGQSQTNGRNSDARVFASDGNATVQAMSDPLAFQSVCKTVLQKMIDAVPPNVVLTDPIAPYFVKPVGLQLTLEGGATMMTLGGMIRVRTTGLAAAPLSVTILYKDRNGGSDCMLAGCAYTISQQGISSGFDDMFAWYQFGGGFRITTLAGISSFIIVLNFADGTKQTFDNNGASYQIQDGVLLQKPQSCLLQTTGALTVTAAVRNDRSALPVNLIVYQKTGSNSNPVATLSNATTPMTKGACVGPYTLYTANYQIPDASLSYSAKIDVISGAGSDVLRDDFNKATELGGSCDAFSAPPASLCTTGQAGTTSGTSSTTSTSISITSFASSSTKLSSSTISSSSSLTSSSSSSSATATGPIQKQSLGTYQLLGCKKEPSNARALSAARYAYDGMTLESCMKNCTGYNYWGTEFGRECYCGNSIDSRSEDAAITECNMPCSGDATEYCGAGNRVEVYVATATPTASLARKPTVSPYSRLGCFTEVAGRALTGTRFADDAMTLELCAAKCSSFSYFATEYSRECYCGNILDSRSIKVADGECNMVCAGSIYEYCGGSNRLELYGLSTIPSPGSTTVTSSSISSTIMKTTSSSTTIQSLLTSVSSLTFTTSQSSSTTISIPVSSISSQTSSSTVTTQPTSGSAKPTSSASSSSLSSTFTSTSSITTGTGSISTKGSSTGSVTSSPSTTTASSLQHIPTVGNYTLQGCRKEATSGVRALSAKSTSSPTGMTLETCATFCSSYHYFGTEYGGECYCGNTLASSSNEAASPADCGMVCTGNRYQYCGGPSRLELYYSSSATSDGPGQPAMVSSGGGGGGIWKWDGCRTEADNHVRALTGRSVSANDMTLEKCAATCAGFKYFGTEYGRECYCGNNFSAGSNETDAADCNMACSGNSGEFCGAGNRLSVYATGS
;
A
#
# COMPACT_ATOMS: atom_id res chain seq x y z
N MET A 1 35.71 0.62 51.64
CA MET A 1 34.74 -0.50 51.68
C MET A 1 33.33 0.05 51.71
N ARG A 2 32.36 -0.70 51.17
CA ARG A 2 30.92 -0.43 50.94
C ARG A 2 30.57 -0.04 49.48
N PRO A 3 29.87 -0.91 48.73
CA PRO A 3 29.44 -0.64 47.35
C PRO A 3 28.04 0.01 47.28
N ILE A 4 27.65 0.35 46.06
CA ILE A 4 26.40 1.06 45.69
C ILE A 4 25.24 0.06 45.50
N SER A 5 24.02 0.46 45.86
CA SER A 5 22.79 -0.29 45.58
C SER A 5 22.18 0.13 44.23
N GLN A 6 21.93 -0.84 43.34
CA GLN A 6 21.16 -0.64 42.12
C GLN A 6 19.67 -0.89 42.36
N LEU A 7 18.79 -0.14 41.68
CA LEU A 7 17.38 -0.48 41.57
C LEU A 7 17.19 -1.46 40.40
N SER A 8 16.38 -2.50 40.60
CA SER A 8 15.96 -3.43 39.56
C SER A 8 14.52 -3.11 39.12
N SER A 9 14.34 -2.55 37.94
CA SER A 9 13.01 -2.38 37.33
C SER A 9 12.51 -3.71 36.76
N ASN A 10 11.27 -4.07 37.08
CA ASN A 10 10.63 -5.27 36.53
C ASN A 10 10.30 -5.07 35.04
N LEU A 11 10.83 -5.95 34.19
CA LEU A 11 10.50 -6.00 32.77
C LEU A 11 9.33 -6.97 32.55
N LEU A 12 8.13 -6.46 32.26
CA LEU A 12 7.05 -7.28 31.72
C LEU A 12 7.39 -7.64 30.27
N MET A 13 7.76 -8.89 30.03
CA MET A 13 7.86 -9.44 28.67
C MET A 13 6.45 -9.70 28.13
N LEU A 14 5.94 -8.82 27.27
CA LEU A 14 4.85 -9.17 26.38
C LEU A 14 5.39 -10.15 25.33
N SER A 15 4.84 -11.37 25.31
CA SER A 15 5.11 -12.36 24.27
C SER A 15 4.39 -11.96 22.97
N ALA A 16 4.96 -11.00 22.25
CA ALA A 16 4.55 -10.69 20.89
C ALA A 16 4.81 -11.91 19.99
N PHE A 17 3.75 -12.45 19.39
CA PHE A 17 3.89 -13.50 18.37
C PHE A 17 4.65 -12.91 17.17
N VAL A 18 5.90 -13.34 16.97
CA VAL A 18 6.70 -12.95 15.80
C VAL A 18 6.10 -13.62 14.57
N ARG A 19 5.29 -12.88 13.83
CA ARG A 19 4.79 -13.31 12.52
C ARG A 19 5.97 -13.45 11.55
N GLY A 20 5.97 -14.50 10.74
CA GLY A 20 6.93 -14.64 9.65
C GLY A 20 6.80 -13.51 8.62
N ASP A 21 7.88 -13.24 7.88
CA ASP A 21 7.87 -12.30 6.77
C ASP A 21 6.89 -12.77 5.68
N PRO A 22 6.13 -11.91 5.00
CA PRO A 22 5.25 -12.35 3.91
C PRO A 22 6.04 -12.96 2.74
N ILE A 23 5.46 -13.94 2.04
CA ILE A 23 6.06 -14.55 0.85
C ILE A 23 5.70 -13.70 -0.39
N TRP A 24 6.67 -13.52 -1.30
CA TRP A 24 6.51 -12.78 -2.55
C TRP A 24 6.47 -13.74 -3.77
N PRO A 25 5.68 -13.48 -4.82
CA PRO A 25 4.65 -12.45 -4.91
C PRO A 25 3.37 -12.85 -4.17
N SER A 26 2.56 -11.86 -3.80
CA SER A 26 1.28 -12.01 -3.09
C SER A 26 0.16 -11.22 -3.76
N VAL A 27 -1.08 -11.67 -3.58
CA VAL A 27 -2.28 -10.91 -4.00
C VAL A 27 -2.34 -9.50 -3.39
N ASN A 28 -1.76 -9.33 -2.20
CA ASN A 28 -1.70 -8.06 -1.47
C ASN A 28 -0.55 -7.15 -1.92
N ASP A 29 0.27 -7.52 -2.91
CA ASP A 29 1.50 -6.78 -3.22
C ASP A 29 1.25 -5.30 -3.56
N GLU A 30 0.18 -4.98 -4.30
CA GLU A 30 -0.16 -3.60 -4.66
C GLU A 30 -0.65 -2.81 -3.44
N LEU A 31 -1.51 -3.42 -2.60
CA LEU A 31 -2.02 -2.81 -1.37
C LEU A 31 -0.89 -2.57 -0.34
N GLU A 32 0.07 -3.47 -0.24
CA GLU A 32 1.24 -3.34 0.65
C GLU A 32 2.12 -2.16 0.24
N GLU A 33 2.38 -1.98 -1.06
CA GLU A 33 3.12 -0.81 -1.53
C GLU A 33 2.36 0.49 -1.21
N ILE A 34 1.06 0.51 -1.52
CA ILE A 34 0.19 1.67 -1.25
C ILE A 34 0.16 1.99 0.25
N MET A 35 0.17 0.99 1.14
CA MET A 35 0.13 1.16 2.60
C MET A 35 1.45 1.68 3.20
N TYR A 36 2.60 1.15 2.75
CA TYR A 36 3.89 1.35 3.42
C TYR A 36 4.85 2.31 2.73
N GLN A 37 4.65 2.66 1.46
CA GLN A 37 5.53 3.57 0.71
C GLN A 37 5.00 5.00 0.74
N VAL A 38 4.90 5.57 1.94
CA VAL A 38 4.22 6.86 2.21
C VAL A 38 5.05 8.07 1.77
N LYS A 39 6.37 8.08 2.01
CA LYS A 39 7.27 9.22 1.77
C LYS A 39 8.61 8.78 1.15
N GLY A 40 9.28 9.71 0.46
CA GLY A 40 10.65 9.52 -0.06
C GLY A 40 10.71 8.85 -1.44
N PHE A 41 11.74 8.03 -1.65
CA PHE A 41 11.99 7.33 -2.91
C PHE A 41 10.87 6.31 -3.22
N GLN A 42 10.47 6.19 -4.49
CA GLN A 42 9.35 5.33 -4.94
C GLN A 42 8.04 5.45 -4.14
N ASN A 43 7.79 6.57 -3.44
CA ASN A 43 6.54 6.74 -2.71
C ASN A 43 5.33 6.61 -3.63
N ARG A 44 4.26 5.99 -3.12
CA ARG A 44 3.04 5.70 -3.90
C ARG A 44 2.06 6.87 -3.93
N GLY A 45 2.27 7.93 -3.14
CA GLY A 45 1.47 9.17 -3.17
C GLY A 45 0.09 9.11 -2.50
N PHE A 46 -0.39 7.95 -2.06
CA PHE A 46 -1.77 7.75 -1.60
C PHE A 46 -2.18 8.67 -0.43
N GLY A 47 -1.30 8.89 0.54
CA GLY A 47 -1.57 9.81 1.65
C GLY A 47 -1.57 11.31 1.29
N GLY A 48 -1.36 11.68 0.03
CA GLY A 48 -1.03 13.05 -0.39
C GLY A 48 -2.06 14.13 -0.05
N THR A 49 -3.33 13.78 0.14
CA THR A 49 -4.38 14.72 0.58
C THR A 49 -4.65 14.68 2.07
N VAL A 50 -4.14 13.69 2.82
CA VAL A 50 -4.44 13.48 4.26
C VAL A 50 -3.20 13.57 5.15
N ILE A 51 -2.04 13.92 4.60
CA ILE A 51 -0.77 14.12 5.33
C ILE A 51 -0.28 15.55 5.07
N PRO A 52 -0.17 16.42 6.09
CA PRO A 52 -0.54 16.21 7.50
C PRO A 52 -2.06 16.05 7.69
N CYS A 53 -2.50 15.62 8.88
CA CYS A 53 -3.93 15.49 9.22
C CYS A 53 -4.72 16.79 8.99
N SER A 54 -4.10 17.94 9.27
CA SER A 54 -4.64 19.29 9.04
C SER A 54 -4.69 19.71 7.56
N SER A 55 -4.56 18.76 6.63
CA SER A 55 -4.68 19.01 5.19
C SER A 55 -6.12 19.30 4.78
N GLU A 56 -6.37 20.56 4.44
CA GLU A 56 -7.60 21.06 3.85
C GLU A 56 -7.50 21.16 2.30
N ALA A 57 -6.83 20.18 1.68
CA ALA A 57 -6.54 20.16 0.24
C ALA A 57 -7.78 20.23 -0.67
N SER A 58 -8.97 19.96 -0.11
CA SER A 58 -10.26 19.98 -0.82
C SER A 58 -11.11 21.23 -0.55
N GLY A 59 -10.56 22.23 0.16
CA GLY A 59 -11.19 23.51 0.48
C GLY A 59 -11.12 23.85 1.98
N PRO A 60 -11.19 25.14 2.36
CA PRO A 60 -11.15 25.55 3.76
C PRO A 60 -12.19 24.82 4.62
N GLY A 61 -11.80 24.39 5.82
CA GLY A 61 -12.67 23.64 6.74
C GLY A 61 -12.98 22.20 6.29
N ARG A 62 -12.28 21.64 5.31
CA ARG A 62 -12.45 20.24 4.85
C ARG A 62 -11.21 19.42 5.11
N GLN A 63 -10.98 19.04 6.37
CA GLN A 63 -9.83 18.21 6.75
C GLN A 63 -10.01 16.82 6.15
N ASN A 64 -9.22 16.49 5.14
CA ASN A 64 -9.49 15.32 4.30
C ASN A 64 -9.37 13.99 5.06
N ALA A 65 -8.61 13.93 6.16
CA ALA A 65 -8.56 12.76 7.03
C ALA A 65 -9.93 12.45 7.68
N ALA A 66 -10.68 13.46 8.11
CA ALA A 66 -12.03 13.27 8.63
C ALA A 66 -13.00 12.82 7.51
N GLU A 67 -12.88 13.37 6.30
CA GLU A 67 -13.69 12.94 5.15
C GLU A 67 -13.43 11.47 4.77
N TRP A 68 -12.18 11.03 4.83
CA TRP A 68 -11.77 9.66 4.52
C TRP A 68 -12.22 8.66 5.59
N LEU A 69 -12.05 8.99 6.88
CA LEU A 69 -12.57 8.18 7.99
C LEU A 69 -14.10 8.06 7.93
N ARG A 70 -14.80 9.16 7.66
CA ARG A 70 -16.25 9.19 7.43
C ARG A 70 -16.66 8.37 6.20
N THR A 71 -15.88 8.40 5.12
CA THR A 71 -16.13 7.56 3.93
C THR A 71 -16.09 6.07 4.29
N GLY A 72 -15.13 5.64 5.12
CA GLY A 72 -15.06 4.26 5.62
C GLY A 72 -16.27 3.85 6.46
N PHE A 73 -16.76 4.71 7.35
CA PHE A 73 -17.97 4.41 8.13
C PHE A 73 -19.22 4.35 7.24
N HIS A 74 -19.40 5.29 6.31
CA HIS A 74 -20.61 5.37 5.48
C HIS A 74 -20.72 4.21 4.47
N ASP A 75 -19.59 3.72 3.93
CA ASP A 75 -19.56 2.52 3.08
C ASP A 75 -19.95 1.27 3.88
N MET A 76 -19.28 1.07 5.03
CA MET A 76 -19.56 -0.02 5.97
C MET A 76 -21.02 -0.05 6.44
N ALA A 77 -21.61 1.11 6.71
CA ALA A 77 -22.93 1.25 7.33
C ALA A 77 -24.09 0.63 6.53
N THR A 78 -23.89 0.23 5.28
CA THR A 78 -24.83 -0.59 4.49
C THR A 78 -24.95 -2.04 5.02
N ARG A 79 -24.03 -2.50 5.90
CA ARG A 79 -23.95 -3.88 6.39
C ARG A 79 -25.25 -4.33 7.06
N ASN A 80 -25.80 -5.43 6.55
CA ASN A 80 -26.93 -6.14 7.15
C ASN A 80 -26.53 -7.59 7.48
N THR A 81 -26.26 -7.86 8.76
CA THR A 81 -25.87 -9.18 9.26
C THR A 81 -26.96 -10.25 9.11
N PHE A 82 -28.24 -9.86 9.10
CA PHE A 82 -29.36 -10.80 8.91
C PHE A 82 -29.47 -11.28 7.45
N PHE A 83 -29.38 -10.38 6.48
CA PHE A 83 -29.42 -10.71 5.04
C PHE A 83 -28.05 -11.05 4.44
N ASN A 84 -26.97 -10.90 5.21
CA ASN A 84 -25.59 -11.15 4.80
C ASN A 84 -25.13 -10.40 3.54
N ARG A 85 -25.43 -9.09 3.51
CA ARG A 85 -25.09 -8.13 2.43
C ARG A 85 -24.54 -6.82 3.01
N GLY A 86 -24.04 -5.95 2.12
CA GLY A 86 -23.39 -4.68 2.47
C GLY A 86 -22.12 -4.87 3.29
N GLY A 87 -21.58 -3.77 3.81
CA GLY A 87 -20.31 -3.73 4.52
C GLY A 87 -19.29 -2.89 3.77
N LEU A 88 -18.01 -3.03 4.12
CA LEU A 88 -16.96 -2.35 3.38
C LEU A 88 -16.75 -3.03 2.03
N ASP A 89 -17.57 -2.64 1.05
CA ASP A 89 -17.66 -3.22 -0.29
C ASP A 89 -17.62 -2.15 -1.40
N GLY A 90 -17.35 -0.88 -1.08
CA GLY A 90 -17.24 0.19 -2.08
C GLY A 90 -18.57 0.59 -2.73
N SER A 91 -19.71 0.10 -2.23
CA SER A 91 -21.05 0.46 -2.72
C SER A 91 -21.37 1.95 -2.58
N LEU A 92 -20.72 2.67 -1.66
CA LEU A 92 -20.92 4.11 -1.44
C LEU A 92 -20.75 4.96 -2.72
N GLN A 93 -19.97 4.49 -3.70
CA GLN A 93 -19.82 5.15 -5.01
C GLN A 93 -21.16 5.31 -5.77
N TYR A 94 -22.11 4.42 -5.55
CA TYR A 94 -23.46 4.46 -6.13
C TYR A 94 -24.46 5.22 -5.24
N GLU A 95 -24.04 5.67 -4.06
CA GLU A 95 -24.91 6.19 -2.99
C GLU A 95 -24.63 7.64 -2.59
N VAL A 96 -23.61 8.28 -3.17
CA VAL A 96 -23.27 9.70 -2.93
C VAL A 96 -24.38 10.71 -3.26
N GLY A 97 -25.49 10.27 -3.85
CA GLY A 97 -26.71 11.07 -4.09
C GLY A 97 -27.80 10.91 -3.03
N ARG A 98 -27.62 10.04 -2.02
CA ARG A 98 -28.59 9.84 -0.94
C ARG A 98 -28.45 10.92 0.14
N GLY A 99 -29.56 11.33 0.74
CA GLY A 99 -29.55 12.30 1.86
C GLY A 99 -28.78 11.81 3.09
N GLU A 100 -28.68 10.49 3.29
CA GLU A 100 -27.85 9.89 4.35
C GLU A 100 -26.35 10.08 4.11
N ASN A 101 -25.94 10.32 2.86
CA ASN A 101 -24.56 10.56 2.41
C ASN A 101 -24.33 12.02 2.00
N THR A 102 -24.98 12.97 2.69
CA THR A 102 -24.87 14.41 2.39
C THR A 102 -23.44 14.94 2.62
N GLY A 103 -22.89 15.61 1.61
CA GLY A 103 -21.65 16.40 1.64
C GLY A 103 -20.68 16.07 0.50
N PRO A 104 -19.76 16.99 0.13
CA PRO A 104 -18.83 16.81 -0.98
C PRO A 104 -17.74 15.75 -0.71
N GLY A 105 -17.43 15.48 0.56
CA GLY A 105 -16.29 14.65 0.98
C GLY A 105 -16.24 13.26 0.35
N PHE A 106 -17.36 12.55 0.28
CA PHE A 106 -17.43 11.22 -0.34
C PHE A 106 -17.05 11.27 -1.83
N LYS A 107 -17.57 12.27 -2.56
CA LYS A 107 -17.33 12.41 -3.99
C LYS A 107 -15.88 12.84 -4.29
N THR A 108 -15.24 13.60 -3.39
CA THR A 108 -13.81 13.91 -3.48
C THR A 108 -12.94 12.69 -3.14
N THR A 109 -13.24 12.01 -2.03
CA THR A 109 -12.48 10.84 -1.54
C THR A 109 -12.47 9.70 -2.54
N LEU A 110 -13.66 9.31 -3.04
CA LEU A 110 -13.79 8.22 -4.01
C LEU A 110 -13.16 8.56 -5.36
N LYS A 111 -13.18 9.83 -5.77
CA LYS A 111 -12.43 10.29 -6.97
C LYS A 111 -10.93 10.13 -6.81
N PHE A 112 -10.36 10.48 -5.65
CA PHE A 112 -8.94 10.28 -5.38
C PHE A 112 -8.59 8.78 -5.39
N MET A 113 -9.39 7.95 -4.71
CA MET A 113 -9.19 6.49 -4.70
C MET A 113 -9.32 5.86 -6.09
N SER A 114 -10.11 6.47 -7.00
CA SER A 114 -10.27 6.01 -8.38
C SER A 114 -8.98 5.98 -9.20
N ASP A 115 -7.94 6.75 -8.87
CA ASP A 115 -6.63 6.63 -9.53
C ASP A 115 -5.91 5.32 -9.14
N TYR A 116 -6.05 4.90 -7.89
CA TYR A 116 -5.41 3.72 -7.30
C TYR A 116 -6.16 2.41 -7.53
N TYR A 117 -7.44 2.49 -7.92
CA TYR A 117 -8.28 1.34 -8.25
C TYR A 117 -7.66 0.49 -9.37
N SER A 118 -7.53 -0.82 -9.18
CA SER A 118 -6.96 -1.75 -10.17
C SER A 118 -7.38 -3.20 -9.92
N THR A 119 -6.99 -4.12 -10.80
CA THR A 119 -7.20 -5.57 -10.60
C THR A 119 -6.40 -6.19 -9.45
N ARG A 120 -5.55 -5.43 -8.75
CA ARG A 120 -4.90 -5.82 -7.48
C ARG A 120 -5.19 -4.85 -6.33
N SER A 121 -6.17 -3.96 -6.49
CA SER A 121 -6.56 -2.97 -5.47
C SER A 121 -8.02 -2.56 -5.67
N SER A 122 -8.94 -3.20 -4.94
CA SER A 122 -10.38 -2.89 -4.96
C SER A 122 -10.67 -1.50 -4.38
N VAL A 123 -11.79 -0.88 -4.75
CA VAL A 123 -12.24 0.38 -4.14
C VAL A 123 -12.45 0.19 -2.64
N ALA A 124 -13.05 -0.92 -2.24
CA ALA A 124 -13.26 -1.29 -0.84
C ALA A 124 -11.95 -1.42 -0.03
N ASP A 125 -10.91 -2.06 -0.57
CA ASP A 125 -9.59 -2.13 0.08
C ASP A 125 -8.90 -0.76 0.14
N LEU A 126 -9.13 0.12 -0.84
CA LEU A 126 -8.62 1.50 -0.82
C LEU A 126 -9.36 2.36 0.20
N ILE A 127 -10.65 2.15 0.44
CA ILE A 127 -11.39 2.78 1.55
C ILE A 127 -10.84 2.29 2.90
N ALA A 128 -10.55 1.00 3.06
CA ALA A 128 -9.92 0.45 4.27
C ALA A 128 -8.53 1.06 4.53
N LEU A 129 -7.70 1.20 3.49
CA LEU A 129 -6.44 1.91 3.56
C LEU A 129 -6.63 3.40 3.87
N GLY A 130 -7.69 4.03 3.35
CA GLY A 130 -8.05 5.41 3.67
C GLY A 130 -8.32 5.64 5.15
N VAL A 131 -9.02 4.71 5.81
CA VAL A 131 -9.22 4.72 7.28
C VAL A 131 -7.89 4.63 8.03
N TYR A 132 -7.02 3.69 7.66
CA TYR A 132 -5.67 3.58 8.25
C TYR A 132 -4.85 4.86 8.07
N TYR A 133 -4.81 5.40 6.86
CA TYR A 133 -4.06 6.61 6.53
C TYR A 133 -4.53 7.83 7.32
N SER A 134 -5.85 7.99 7.48
CA SER A 134 -6.47 9.08 8.24
C SER A 134 -6.08 9.01 9.71
N VAL A 135 -6.25 7.83 10.32
CA VAL A 135 -5.96 7.65 11.75
C VAL A 135 -4.46 7.79 12.03
N ARG A 136 -3.57 7.25 11.16
CA ARG A 136 -2.12 7.40 11.33
C ARG A 136 -1.60 8.81 11.07
N SER A 137 -2.13 9.55 10.10
CA SER A 137 -1.68 10.93 9.85
C SER A 137 -2.04 11.89 10.97
N CYS A 138 -3.12 11.59 11.70
CA CYS A 138 -3.59 12.33 12.87
C CYS A 138 -3.00 11.82 14.21
N GLY A 139 -2.06 10.86 14.19
CA GLY A 139 -1.35 10.36 15.37
C GLY A 139 -1.98 9.17 16.10
N GLY A 140 -3.12 8.68 15.62
CA GLY A 140 -3.83 7.52 16.17
C GLY A 140 -3.17 6.16 15.84
N PRO A 141 -3.77 5.03 16.24
CA PRO A 141 -3.14 3.71 16.19
C PRO A 141 -2.94 3.13 14.79
N ALA A 142 -2.01 2.18 14.68
CA ALA A 142 -1.94 1.26 13.55
C ALA A 142 -3.11 0.26 13.58
N ILE A 143 -4.18 0.61 12.86
CA ILE A 143 -5.30 -0.28 12.53
C ILE A 143 -4.78 -1.39 11.59
N PRO A 144 -4.94 -2.69 11.93
CA PRO A 144 -4.51 -3.77 11.05
C PRO A 144 -5.42 -3.90 9.82
N VAL A 145 -4.93 -3.48 8.65
CA VAL A 145 -5.68 -3.58 7.39
C VAL A 145 -5.48 -4.95 6.76
N ARG A 146 -6.57 -5.71 6.54
CA ARG A 146 -6.60 -6.87 5.64
C ARG A 146 -6.83 -6.43 4.20
N GLY A 147 -6.48 -7.25 3.20
CA GLY A 147 -6.90 -7.06 1.80
C GLY A 147 -7.96 -8.08 1.37
N GLY A 148 -8.41 -8.01 0.12
CA GLY A 148 -9.28 -9.02 -0.49
C GLY A 148 -10.77 -8.71 -0.41
N ARG A 149 -11.16 -7.44 -0.23
CA ARG A 149 -12.56 -7.03 -0.37
C ARG A 149 -13.01 -7.13 -1.82
N ILE A 150 -14.30 -7.40 -2.01
CA ILE A 150 -14.93 -7.53 -3.33
C ILE A 150 -15.79 -6.28 -3.54
N ASP A 151 -15.50 -5.51 -4.59
CA ASP A 151 -16.28 -4.32 -4.92
C ASP A 151 -17.72 -4.68 -5.32
N ALA A 152 -18.68 -3.99 -4.71
CA ALA A 152 -20.07 -4.03 -5.09
C ALA A 152 -20.28 -3.47 -6.51
N THR A 153 -21.23 -4.03 -7.24
CA THR A 153 -21.59 -3.60 -8.61
C THR A 153 -22.82 -2.70 -8.66
N ALA A 154 -23.39 -2.38 -7.50
CA ALA A 154 -24.58 -1.55 -7.31
C ALA A 154 -24.62 -0.97 -5.88
N ALA A 155 -25.55 -0.07 -5.61
CA ALA A 155 -25.82 0.43 -4.26
C ALA A 155 -26.36 -0.67 -3.33
N GLY A 156 -26.04 -0.56 -2.04
CA GLY A 156 -26.58 -1.40 -0.96
C GLY A 156 -27.90 -0.87 -0.39
N ASP A 157 -28.28 -1.31 0.81
CA ASP A 157 -29.47 -0.82 1.52
C ASP A 157 -29.20 0.49 2.28
N MET A 158 -30.25 1.28 2.58
CA MET A 158 -30.13 2.52 3.36
C MET A 158 -29.88 2.25 4.85
N GLY A 159 -28.60 2.20 5.24
CA GLY A 159 -28.16 1.79 6.58
C GLY A 159 -27.68 2.92 7.51
N VAL A 160 -27.30 4.08 6.98
CA VAL A 160 -26.55 5.10 7.75
C VAL A 160 -27.42 5.74 8.86
N PRO A 161 -26.93 5.82 10.11
CA PRO A 161 -27.64 6.51 11.18
C PRO A 161 -27.59 8.03 11.01
N GLN A 162 -28.71 8.72 11.25
CA GLN A 162 -28.83 10.18 11.04
C GLN A 162 -28.96 10.93 12.38
N PRO A 163 -28.47 12.18 12.52
CA PRO A 163 -28.38 12.89 13.82
C PRO A 163 -29.69 13.03 14.60
N GLU A 164 -30.84 13.06 13.92
CA GLU A 164 -32.17 13.09 14.53
C GLU A 164 -32.63 11.77 15.18
N ASN A 165 -31.96 10.64 14.90
CA ASN A 165 -32.41 9.30 15.30
C ASN A 165 -32.45 9.12 16.83
N SER A 166 -33.31 8.21 17.29
CA SER A 166 -33.40 7.86 18.73
C SER A 166 -32.26 6.93 19.15
N VAL A 167 -31.95 6.85 20.46
CA VAL A 167 -30.98 5.86 21.00
C VAL A 167 -31.29 4.45 20.53
N PHE A 168 -32.57 4.03 20.62
CA PHE A 168 -33.01 2.74 20.12
C PHE A 168 -32.75 2.57 18.61
N SER A 169 -33.00 3.61 17.81
CA SER A 169 -32.73 3.60 16.37
C SER A 169 -31.23 3.47 16.05
N PHE A 170 -30.35 4.14 16.81
CA PHE A 170 -28.91 3.96 16.70
C PHE A 170 -28.52 2.51 17.05
N GLN A 171 -28.96 2.00 18.21
CA GLN A 171 -28.68 0.64 18.67
C GLN A 171 -29.11 -0.43 17.66
N GLN A 172 -30.31 -0.32 17.06
CA GLN A 172 -30.77 -1.28 16.05
C GLN A 172 -29.98 -1.20 14.74
N ARG A 173 -29.54 0.00 14.31
CA ARG A 173 -28.69 0.16 13.12
C ARG A 173 -27.30 -0.45 13.33
N PHE A 174 -26.63 -0.10 14.44
CA PHE A 174 -25.32 -0.67 14.78
C PHE A 174 -25.38 -2.18 14.97
N LEU A 175 -26.42 -2.71 15.62
CA LEU A 175 -26.64 -4.16 15.74
C LEU A 175 -26.83 -4.83 14.37
N GLY A 176 -27.55 -4.18 13.45
CA GLY A 176 -27.68 -4.62 12.06
C GLY A 176 -26.33 -4.72 11.33
N MET A 177 -25.41 -3.77 11.59
CA MET A 177 -24.04 -3.78 11.07
C MET A 177 -23.12 -4.80 11.78
N GLY A 178 -23.52 -5.34 12.93
CA GLY A 178 -22.76 -6.32 13.73
C GLY A 178 -22.02 -5.73 14.94
N PHE A 179 -22.39 -4.52 15.38
CA PHE A 179 -21.79 -3.80 16.51
C PHE A 179 -22.76 -3.70 17.69
N ASP A 180 -22.29 -3.91 18.91
CA ASP A 180 -23.13 -3.76 20.11
C ASP A 180 -23.26 -2.28 20.58
N SER A 181 -23.99 -2.04 21.68
CA SER A 181 -24.21 -0.68 22.20
C SER A 181 -22.96 -0.03 22.80
N THR A 182 -22.00 -0.82 23.29
CA THR A 182 -20.68 -0.36 23.72
C THR A 182 -19.88 0.06 22.49
N GLU A 183 -19.81 -0.81 21.49
CA GLU A 183 -19.06 -0.56 20.25
C GLU A 183 -19.65 0.60 19.43
N MET A 184 -20.97 0.84 19.51
CA MET A 184 -21.62 2.04 18.99
C MET A 184 -21.03 3.32 19.60
N ILE A 185 -20.90 3.38 20.94
CA ILE A 185 -20.32 4.52 21.65
C ILE A 185 -18.84 4.70 21.26
N GLN A 186 -18.11 3.59 21.21
CA GLN A 186 -16.70 3.58 20.80
C GLN A 186 -16.53 4.10 19.36
N MET A 187 -17.35 3.63 18.41
CA MET A 187 -17.30 4.07 17.02
C MET A 187 -17.56 5.57 16.88
N THR A 188 -18.59 6.10 17.55
CA THR A 188 -18.89 7.54 17.52
C THR A 188 -17.73 8.36 18.10
N ALA A 189 -17.18 7.98 19.25
CA ALA A 189 -16.03 8.69 19.83
C ALA A 189 -14.76 8.61 18.96
N CYS A 190 -14.44 7.43 18.41
CA CYS A 190 -13.28 7.22 17.56
C CYS A 190 -13.42 7.81 16.15
N GLY A 191 -14.65 8.07 15.68
CA GLY A 191 -14.91 8.82 14.45
C GLY A 191 -14.87 10.33 14.67
N HIS A 192 -15.50 10.82 15.74
CA HIS A 192 -15.75 12.24 15.99
C HIS A 192 -14.62 12.97 16.75
N THR A 193 -13.47 12.35 16.99
CA THR A 193 -12.22 13.06 17.35
C THR A 193 -11.63 13.85 16.18
N LEU A 194 -12.03 13.55 14.93
CA LEU A 194 -11.54 14.25 13.74
C LEU A 194 -12.63 15.09 13.05
N GLY A 195 -12.27 16.32 12.68
CA GLY A 195 -13.09 17.21 11.86
C GLY A 195 -14.30 17.82 12.58
N GLY A 196 -15.28 18.20 11.76
CA GLY A 196 -16.43 18.98 12.20
C GLY A 196 -17.64 18.81 11.31
N VAL A 197 -18.71 19.53 11.66
CA VAL A 197 -19.97 19.56 10.93
C VAL A 197 -20.06 20.82 10.08
N HIS A 198 -20.22 20.66 8.76
CA HIS A 198 -20.35 21.77 7.82
C HIS A 198 -21.71 22.46 7.91
N THR A 199 -21.68 23.79 8.03
CA THR A 199 -22.85 24.67 8.15
C THR A 199 -23.69 24.71 6.87
N SER A 200 -23.08 24.53 5.69
CA SER A 200 -23.79 24.49 4.40
C SER A 200 -24.69 23.26 4.26
N GLU A 201 -24.19 22.09 4.65
CA GLU A 201 -24.87 20.81 4.60
C GLU A 201 -25.84 20.61 5.78
N PHE A 202 -25.46 21.08 6.97
CA PHE A 202 -26.18 20.84 8.22
C PHE A 202 -26.48 22.15 9.01
N PRO A 203 -27.18 23.13 8.41
CA PRO A 203 -27.48 24.43 9.05
C PRO A 203 -28.43 24.34 10.26
N ASN A 204 -28.94 23.15 10.57
CA ASN A 204 -29.74 22.84 11.77
C ASN A 204 -28.92 22.23 12.92
N ILE A 205 -27.60 22.10 12.74
CA ILE A 205 -26.65 21.49 13.69
C ILE A 205 -25.49 22.46 13.93
N ALA A 206 -24.77 22.84 12.87
CA ALA A 206 -23.64 23.76 12.93
C ALA A 206 -24.10 25.23 12.81
N PRO A 207 -23.57 26.16 13.64
CA PRO A 207 -23.94 27.57 13.59
C PRO A 207 -23.65 28.25 12.23
N ALA A 208 -24.42 29.30 11.93
CA ALA A 208 -24.26 30.08 10.69
C ALA A 208 -22.89 30.77 10.54
N ASN A 209 -22.22 31.07 11.66
CA ASN A 209 -20.98 31.87 11.72
C ASN A 209 -19.73 31.02 12.06
N SER A 210 -19.78 29.71 11.85
CA SER A 210 -18.66 28.82 12.15
C SER A 210 -17.41 29.16 11.31
N PRO A 211 -16.19 29.15 11.88
CA PRO A 211 -14.95 29.35 11.12
C PRO A 211 -14.86 28.41 9.92
N ASN A 212 -14.43 28.90 8.76
CA ASN A 212 -14.41 28.17 7.49
C ASN A 212 -15.73 27.49 7.06
N GLY A 213 -16.86 27.78 7.72
CA GLY A 213 -18.13 27.08 7.50
C GLY A 213 -18.25 25.73 8.23
N GLU A 214 -17.42 25.48 9.24
CA GLU A 214 -17.29 24.17 9.91
C GLU A 214 -17.28 24.33 11.44
N ALA A 215 -18.11 23.54 12.15
CA ALA A 215 -18.11 23.46 13.60
C ALA A 215 -17.41 22.17 14.06
N ALA A 216 -16.20 22.29 14.60
CA ALA A 216 -15.37 21.16 15.06
C ALA A 216 -16.03 20.33 16.18
N LEU A 217 -15.78 19.01 16.18
CA LEU A 217 -16.36 18.06 17.13
C LEU A 217 -15.64 18.03 18.49
N ASP A 218 -14.41 18.54 18.59
CA ASP A 218 -13.71 18.86 19.84
C ASP A 218 -12.71 20.03 19.66
N SER A 219 -11.93 20.39 20.69
CA SER A 219 -10.94 21.48 20.61
C SER A 219 -9.70 21.20 19.74
N THR A 220 -9.64 20.04 19.08
CA THR A 220 -8.43 19.43 18.54
C THR A 220 -8.59 18.81 17.15
N VAL A 221 -9.69 19.11 16.44
CA VAL A 221 -10.09 18.88 15.01
C VAL A 221 -9.18 18.09 14.04
N ALA A 222 -7.85 18.18 14.13
CA ALA A 222 -6.87 17.48 13.30
C ALA A 222 -5.83 16.68 14.14
N VAL A 223 -6.25 16.12 15.28
CA VAL A 223 -5.48 15.23 16.17
C VAL A 223 -6.38 14.09 16.62
N PHE A 224 -5.89 12.86 16.59
CA PHE A 224 -6.65 11.67 16.99
C PHE A 224 -6.38 11.34 18.47
N ASP A 225 -7.21 11.85 19.37
CA ASP A 225 -7.06 11.68 20.82
C ASP A 225 -8.42 11.64 21.58
N SER A 226 -8.39 11.55 22.92
CA SER A 226 -9.60 11.40 23.72
C SER A 226 -10.37 12.71 24.03
N LYS A 227 -10.09 13.83 23.36
CA LYS A 227 -10.68 15.14 23.66
C LYS A 227 -12.21 15.20 23.50
N VAL A 228 -12.77 14.67 22.42
CA VAL A 228 -14.22 14.52 22.22
C VAL A 228 -14.93 13.83 23.41
N VAL A 229 -14.22 12.93 24.11
CA VAL A 229 -14.70 12.24 25.32
C VAL A 229 -14.45 13.06 26.60
N ILE A 230 -13.23 13.56 26.80
CA ILE A 230 -12.83 14.31 28.00
C ILE A 230 -13.67 15.57 28.16
N GLU A 231 -13.87 16.33 27.08
CA GLU A 231 -14.62 17.59 27.10
C GLU A 231 -16.13 17.38 27.29
N TYR A 232 -16.67 16.27 26.79
CA TYR A 232 -18.04 15.86 27.05
C TYR A 232 -18.25 15.57 28.54
N LEU A 233 -17.39 14.75 29.14
CA LEU A 233 -17.44 14.42 30.57
C LEU A 233 -17.20 15.64 31.47
N ALA A 234 -16.35 16.59 31.05
CA ALA A 234 -16.10 17.84 31.75
C ALA A 234 -17.24 18.88 31.60
N ASN A 235 -18.22 18.66 30.70
CA ASN A 235 -19.22 19.64 30.28
C ASN A 235 -18.60 20.92 29.66
N THR A 236 -17.45 20.79 29.00
CA THR A 236 -16.72 21.90 28.34
C THR A 236 -16.67 21.77 26.82
N THR A 237 -17.25 20.71 26.24
CA THR A 237 -17.18 20.43 24.80
C THR A 237 -17.85 21.49 23.93
N THR A 238 -17.24 21.76 22.78
CA THR A 238 -17.82 22.58 21.70
C THR A 238 -18.60 21.76 20.68
N ASN A 239 -18.69 20.43 20.84
CA ASN A 239 -19.26 19.50 19.86
C ASN A 239 -20.70 19.91 19.47
N PRO A 240 -20.96 20.27 18.19
CA PRO A 240 -22.28 20.71 17.74
C PRO A 240 -23.34 19.61 17.72
N LEU A 241 -22.96 18.33 17.86
CA LEU A 241 -23.86 17.17 18.03
C LEU A 241 -24.13 16.83 19.51
N VAL A 242 -23.48 17.51 20.46
CA VAL A 242 -23.78 17.41 21.90
C VAL A 242 -24.64 18.59 22.34
N ILE A 243 -24.20 19.83 22.04
CA ILE A 243 -24.76 21.07 22.60
C ILE A 243 -25.34 22.01 21.53
N GLY A 244 -26.01 23.06 21.99
CA GLY A 244 -26.41 24.19 21.15
C GLY A 244 -27.57 23.87 20.20
N GLN A 245 -27.42 24.24 18.93
CA GLN A 245 -28.52 24.24 17.96
C GLN A 245 -29.05 22.83 17.63
N SER A 246 -28.19 21.79 17.68
CA SER A 246 -28.66 20.41 17.53
C SER A 246 -29.55 19.97 18.69
N GLN A 247 -29.26 20.41 19.91
CA GLN A 247 -30.03 20.07 21.11
C GLN A 247 -31.45 20.68 21.03
N THR A 248 -31.57 21.94 20.61
CA THR A 248 -32.88 22.58 20.38
C THR A 248 -33.66 21.98 19.21
N ASN A 249 -32.95 21.51 18.17
CA ASN A 249 -33.55 20.92 16.97
C ASN A 249 -33.75 19.40 17.04
N GLY A 250 -33.44 18.76 18.17
CA GLY A 250 -33.56 17.30 18.32
C GLY A 250 -32.62 16.49 17.42
N ARG A 251 -31.43 17.02 17.10
CA ARG A 251 -30.38 16.43 16.25
C ARG A 251 -29.08 16.11 17.01
N ASN A 252 -29.14 16.06 18.33
CA ASN A 252 -27.98 15.85 19.21
C ASN A 252 -27.61 14.37 19.34
N SER A 253 -27.04 13.77 18.30
CA SER A 253 -26.65 12.35 18.27
C SER A 253 -25.67 11.98 19.38
N ASP A 254 -24.61 12.76 19.55
CA ASP A 254 -23.46 12.37 20.36
C ASP A 254 -23.83 12.38 21.84
N ALA A 255 -24.58 13.40 22.28
CA ALA A 255 -25.17 13.45 23.61
C ALA A 255 -26.09 12.24 23.90
N ARG A 256 -26.79 11.71 22.89
CA ARG A 256 -27.68 10.54 23.04
C ARG A 256 -26.89 9.23 23.09
N VAL A 257 -25.89 9.10 22.23
CA VAL A 257 -25.04 7.91 22.15
C VAL A 257 -24.19 7.80 23.41
N PHE A 258 -23.41 8.83 23.76
CA PHE A 258 -22.51 8.81 24.92
C PHE A 258 -23.24 8.58 26.25
N ALA A 259 -24.47 9.09 26.39
CA ALA A 259 -25.30 8.87 27.58
C ALA A 259 -26.04 7.53 27.61
N SER A 260 -26.05 6.74 26.52
CA SER A 260 -26.94 5.58 26.38
C SER A 260 -26.65 4.41 27.33
N ASP A 261 -25.45 4.36 27.92
CA ASP A 261 -25.03 3.38 28.93
C ASP A 261 -24.82 3.99 30.34
N GLY A 262 -25.21 5.26 30.55
CA GLY A 262 -24.90 6.00 31.77
C GLY A 262 -23.51 6.65 31.80
N ASN A 263 -22.92 6.92 30.63
CA ASN A 263 -21.57 7.44 30.41
C ASN A 263 -20.44 6.44 30.79
N ALA A 264 -20.71 5.14 30.89
CA ALA A 264 -19.73 4.16 31.37
C ALA A 264 -18.59 3.94 30.35
N THR A 265 -18.92 3.77 29.08
CA THR A 265 -17.96 3.55 27.98
C THR A 265 -17.11 4.79 27.73
N VAL A 266 -17.73 5.99 27.70
CA VAL A 266 -16.97 7.24 27.57
C VAL A 266 -16.08 7.51 28.78
N GLN A 267 -16.49 7.17 30.01
CA GLN A 267 -15.58 7.24 31.16
C GLN A 267 -14.36 6.33 30.98
N ALA A 268 -14.55 5.09 30.51
CA ALA A 268 -13.45 4.17 30.22
C ALA A 268 -12.53 4.65 29.07
N MET A 269 -13.07 5.38 28.10
CA MET A 269 -12.33 5.97 26.97
C MET A 269 -11.65 7.32 27.28
N SER A 270 -11.79 7.84 28.51
CA SER A 270 -11.16 9.13 28.88
C SER A 270 -9.63 9.04 28.99
N ASP A 271 -9.09 7.88 29.36
CA ASP A 271 -7.64 7.62 29.33
C ASP A 271 -7.12 7.54 27.88
N PRO A 272 -6.06 8.28 27.51
CA PRO A 272 -5.55 8.28 26.14
C PRO A 272 -5.06 6.91 25.63
N LEU A 273 -4.49 6.05 26.48
CA LEU A 273 -4.01 4.73 26.04
C LEU A 273 -5.17 3.75 25.85
N ALA A 274 -6.18 3.82 26.72
CA ALA A 274 -7.45 3.12 26.54
C ALA A 274 -8.13 3.57 25.24
N PHE A 275 -8.20 4.88 24.97
CA PHE A 275 -8.75 5.45 23.74
C PHE A 275 -8.05 4.89 22.49
N GLN A 276 -6.71 4.99 22.38
CA GLN A 276 -6.00 4.46 21.20
C GLN A 276 -6.17 2.94 21.04
N SER A 277 -6.26 2.18 22.14
CA SER A 277 -6.48 0.72 22.12
C SER A 277 -7.89 0.34 21.66
N VAL A 278 -8.91 1.02 22.20
CA VAL A 278 -10.31 0.86 21.83
C VAL A 278 -10.53 1.26 20.36
N CYS A 279 -10.02 2.42 19.95
CA CYS A 279 -10.16 2.91 18.59
C CYS A 279 -9.47 2.02 17.56
N LYS A 280 -8.29 1.46 17.89
CA LYS A 280 -7.65 0.43 17.05
C LYS A 280 -8.59 -0.74 16.79
N THR A 281 -9.27 -1.20 17.84
CA THR A 281 -10.11 -2.41 17.83
C THR A 281 -11.42 -2.17 17.08
N VAL A 282 -12.17 -1.12 17.43
CA VAL A 282 -13.47 -0.83 16.80
C VAL A 282 -13.34 -0.39 15.35
N LEU A 283 -12.29 0.38 15.00
CA LEU A 283 -12.04 0.78 13.61
C LEU A 283 -11.44 -0.36 12.76
N GLN A 284 -10.72 -1.33 13.36
CA GLN A 284 -10.41 -2.57 12.65
C GLN A 284 -11.70 -3.33 12.35
N LYS A 285 -12.59 -3.50 13.34
CA LYS A 285 -13.88 -4.18 13.15
C LYS A 285 -14.74 -3.47 12.10
N MET A 286 -14.66 -2.13 11.99
CA MET A 286 -15.29 -1.35 10.92
C MET A 286 -14.79 -1.78 9.53
N ILE A 287 -13.48 -1.81 9.29
CA ILE A 287 -12.95 -2.15 7.96
C ILE A 287 -13.02 -3.65 7.64
N ASP A 288 -13.01 -4.52 8.64
CA ASP A 288 -13.16 -5.98 8.48
C ASP A 288 -14.65 -6.42 8.40
N ALA A 289 -15.62 -5.50 8.50
CA ALA A 289 -17.05 -5.80 8.41
C ALA A 289 -17.54 -6.00 6.95
N VAL A 290 -17.46 -7.25 6.48
CA VAL A 290 -17.83 -7.68 5.12
C VAL A 290 -18.92 -8.78 5.11
N PRO A 291 -19.51 -9.12 3.93
CA PRO A 291 -20.35 -10.30 3.78
C PRO A 291 -19.58 -11.61 4.08
N PRO A 292 -20.22 -12.69 4.61
CA PRO A 292 -19.51 -13.90 5.02
C PRO A 292 -18.82 -14.69 3.89
N ASN A 293 -19.18 -14.43 2.63
CA ASN A 293 -18.54 -15.01 1.45
C ASN A 293 -17.29 -14.24 0.98
N VAL A 294 -16.91 -13.15 1.66
CA VAL A 294 -15.68 -12.38 1.40
C VAL A 294 -14.61 -12.86 2.37
N VAL A 295 -13.64 -13.63 1.87
CA VAL A 295 -12.51 -14.12 2.68
C VAL A 295 -11.39 -13.08 2.66
N LEU A 296 -11.38 -12.21 3.67
CA LEU A 296 -10.30 -11.25 3.87
C LEU A 296 -8.97 -11.96 4.17
N THR A 297 -7.87 -11.42 3.67
CA THR A 297 -6.54 -11.97 3.93
C THR A 297 -6.16 -11.83 5.41
N ASP A 298 -5.01 -12.41 5.77
CA ASP A 298 -4.29 -11.94 6.94
C ASP A 298 -3.96 -10.44 6.85
N PRO A 299 -3.86 -9.69 7.97
CA PRO A 299 -3.51 -8.27 7.93
C PRO A 299 -2.18 -8.04 7.23
N ILE A 300 -2.16 -7.08 6.31
CA ILE A 300 -1.03 -6.71 5.48
C ILE A 300 0.14 -6.32 6.38
N ALA A 301 1.32 -6.84 6.05
CA ALA A 301 2.56 -6.60 6.78
C ALA A 301 3.66 -6.17 5.80
N PRO A 302 4.62 -5.32 6.22
CA PRO A 302 5.67 -4.84 5.35
C PRO A 302 6.76 -5.91 5.21
N TYR A 303 6.96 -6.38 3.98
CA TYR A 303 8.05 -7.29 3.61
C TYR A 303 9.41 -6.79 4.10
N PHE A 304 10.21 -7.67 4.69
CA PHE A 304 11.60 -7.40 5.01
C PHE A 304 12.45 -7.24 3.75
N VAL A 305 12.24 -8.11 2.74
CA VAL A 305 12.82 -7.94 1.40
C VAL A 305 11.79 -8.23 0.31
N LYS A 306 11.53 -7.24 -0.56
CA LYS A 306 10.56 -7.32 -1.67
C LYS A 306 11.19 -6.91 -3.01
N PRO A 307 11.14 -7.75 -4.05
CA PRO A 307 11.34 -7.31 -5.43
C PRO A 307 10.17 -6.43 -5.91
N VAL A 308 10.49 -5.33 -6.59
CA VAL A 308 9.53 -4.33 -7.08
C VAL A 308 9.80 -4.05 -8.56
N GLY A 309 8.75 -4.14 -9.39
CA GLY A 309 8.82 -3.77 -10.81
C GLY A 309 9.86 -4.54 -11.63
N LEU A 310 10.04 -5.84 -11.36
CA LEU A 310 10.96 -6.68 -12.13
C LEU A 310 10.52 -6.76 -13.59
N GLN A 311 11.46 -6.57 -14.52
CA GLN A 311 11.22 -6.73 -15.96
C GLN A 311 12.42 -7.40 -16.62
N LEU A 312 12.19 -8.56 -17.26
CA LEU A 312 13.14 -9.12 -18.22
C LEU A 312 12.86 -8.52 -19.61
N THR A 313 13.89 -7.96 -20.24
CA THR A 313 13.83 -7.41 -21.61
C THR A 313 14.84 -8.14 -22.49
N LEU A 314 14.46 -8.55 -23.69
CA LEU A 314 15.32 -9.23 -24.65
C LEU A 314 16.19 -8.20 -25.39
N GLU A 315 17.49 -8.40 -25.43
CA GLU A 315 18.40 -7.47 -26.09
C GLU A 315 18.46 -7.70 -27.60
N GLY A 316 18.88 -6.66 -28.34
CA GLY A 316 19.17 -6.77 -29.78
C GLY A 316 20.15 -7.90 -30.08
N GLY A 317 19.86 -8.67 -31.12
CA GLY A 317 20.57 -9.92 -31.45
C GLY A 317 20.06 -11.16 -30.68
N ALA A 318 19.19 -11.01 -29.69
CA ALA A 318 18.51 -12.10 -28.95
C ALA A 318 19.43 -13.16 -28.29
N THR A 319 20.69 -12.82 -28.01
CA THR A 319 21.64 -13.66 -27.26
C THR A 319 21.63 -13.39 -25.75
N MET A 320 21.15 -12.21 -25.35
CA MET A 320 21.14 -11.73 -23.97
C MET A 320 19.76 -11.17 -23.59
N MET A 321 19.46 -11.17 -22.30
CA MET A 321 18.34 -10.47 -21.69
C MET A 321 18.87 -9.61 -20.54
N THR A 322 18.34 -8.41 -20.35
CA THR A 322 18.61 -7.60 -19.17
C THR A 322 17.45 -7.72 -18.17
N LEU A 323 17.76 -7.93 -16.89
CA LEU A 323 16.80 -7.82 -15.79
C LEU A 323 16.85 -6.39 -15.21
N GLY A 324 15.73 -5.68 -15.30
CA GLY A 324 15.48 -4.41 -14.62
C GLY A 324 14.54 -4.55 -13.41
N GLY A 325 14.34 -3.44 -12.69
CA GLY A 325 13.50 -3.36 -11.50
C GLY A 325 14.28 -2.91 -10.26
N MET A 326 13.75 -3.18 -9.07
CA MET A 326 14.39 -2.86 -7.79
C MET A 326 14.18 -3.97 -6.74
N ILE A 327 15.03 -3.97 -5.71
CA ILE A 327 14.79 -4.63 -4.43
C ILE A 327 14.59 -3.56 -3.36
N ARG A 328 13.48 -3.64 -2.62
CA ARG A 328 13.21 -2.85 -1.41
C ARG A 328 13.55 -3.70 -0.18
N VAL A 329 14.35 -3.16 0.74
CA VAL A 329 14.72 -3.78 2.02
C VAL A 329 14.20 -2.92 3.16
N ARG A 330 13.47 -3.50 4.11
CA ARG A 330 13.03 -2.83 5.34
C ARG A 330 14.23 -2.64 6.26
N THR A 331 14.46 -1.41 6.72
CA THR A 331 15.57 -1.07 7.63
C THR A 331 15.13 -0.87 9.07
N THR A 332 13.82 -0.76 9.35
CA THR A 332 13.29 -0.81 10.71
C THR A 332 13.67 -2.12 11.41
N GLY A 333 14.34 -2.01 12.55
CA GLY A 333 14.83 -3.16 13.33
C GLY A 333 16.23 -3.65 12.94
N LEU A 334 16.83 -3.13 11.87
CA LEU A 334 18.26 -3.32 11.59
C LEU A 334 19.12 -2.28 12.32
N ALA A 335 20.33 -2.66 12.70
CA ALA A 335 21.30 -1.74 13.31
C ALA A 335 21.89 -0.74 12.29
N ALA A 336 21.88 -1.08 11.00
CA ALA A 336 22.27 -0.23 9.88
C ALA A 336 21.62 -0.73 8.59
N ALA A 337 21.52 0.14 7.57
CA ALA A 337 21.14 -0.29 6.22
C ALA A 337 22.27 -1.11 5.56
N PRO A 338 21.96 -2.13 4.73
CA PRO A 338 22.96 -2.81 3.91
C PRO A 338 23.67 -1.85 2.94
N LEU A 339 24.97 -2.00 2.74
CA LEU A 339 25.71 -1.22 1.72
C LEU A 339 25.33 -1.63 0.30
N SER A 340 25.07 -2.92 0.10
CA SER A 340 24.74 -3.49 -1.20
C SER A 340 23.99 -4.81 -1.05
N VAL A 341 23.26 -5.18 -2.09
CA VAL A 341 22.48 -6.41 -2.15
C VAL A 341 23.04 -7.27 -3.28
N THR A 342 23.41 -8.52 -2.96
CA THR A 342 23.84 -9.51 -3.96
C THR A 342 22.68 -10.46 -4.26
N ILE A 343 22.39 -10.61 -5.54
CA ILE A 343 21.36 -11.48 -6.09
C ILE A 343 22.05 -12.74 -6.58
N LEU A 344 21.62 -13.90 -6.07
CA LEU A 344 22.12 -15.21 -6.46
C LEU A 344 21.01 -15.92 -7.22
N TYR A 345 21.11 -15.94 -8.56
CA TYR A 345 20.07 -16.51 -9.41
C TYR A 345 20.33 -17.97 -9.78
N LYS A 346 19.28 -18.64 -10.26
CA LYS A 346 19.32 -19.98 -10.83
C LYS A 346 19.00 -19.92 -12.31
N ASP A 347 19.64 -20.78 -13.09
CA ASP A 347 19.31 -20.95 -14.51
C ASP A 347 17.85 -21.41 -14.72
N ARG A 348 17.40 -21.45 -15.98
CA ARG A 348 16.03 -21.85 -16.36
C ARG A 348 15.61 -23.21 -15.79
N ASN A 349 16.54 -24.13 -15.57
CA ASN A 349 16.28 -25.47 -15.07
C ASN A 349 16.38 -25.56 -13.53
N GLY A 350 16.66 -24.45 -12.85
CA GLY A 350 16.86 -24.39 -11.40
C GLY A 350 18.30 -24.70 -10.95
N GLY A 351 19.23 -24.86 -11.89
CA GLY A 351 20.64 -25.11 -11.63
C GLY A 351 21.47 -23.83 -11.42
N SER A 352 22.78 -23.97 -11.53
CA SER A 352 23.75 -22.88 -11.41
C SER A 352 24.67 -22.74 -12.64
N ASP A 353 24.24 -23.19 -13.82
CA ASP A 353 24.99 -22.99 -15.07
C ASP A 353 24.57 -21.68 -15.76
N CYS A 354 25.04 -20.57 -15.19
CA CYS A 354 24.69 -19.24 -15.66
C CYS A 354 25.52 -18.74 -16.86
N MET A 355 26.45 -19.56 -17.38
CA MET A 355 27.27 -19.34 -18.59
C MET A 355 28.07 -18.01 -18.67
N LEU A 356 28.14 -17.26 -17.58
CA LEU A 356 28.86 -15.98 -17.43
C LEU A 356 29.85 -16.08 -16.25
N ALA A 357 30.36 -14.96 -15.75
CA ALA A 357 31.30 -14.89 -14.62
C ALA A 357 30.71 -15.30 -13.24
N GLY A 358 29.61 -16.07 -13.24
CA GLY A 358 28.90 -16.57 -12.06
C GLY A 358 27.41 -16.22 -12.08
N CYS A 359 26.64 -16.90 -11.21
CA CYS A 359 25.21 -16.63 -10.98
C CYS A 359 24.95 -15.47 -9.99
N ALA A 360 25.93 -14.58 -9.80
CA ALA A 360 25.90 -13.56 -8.76
C ALA A 360 25.97 -12.15 -9.37
N TYR A 361 25.05 -11.28 -8.98
CA TYR A 361 25.02 -9.88 -9.40
C TYR A 361 24.78 -8.96 -8.19
N THR A 362 25.60 -7.92 -7.99
CA THR A 362 25.49 -7.02 -6.84
C THR A 362 25.00 -5.64 -7.25
N ILE A 363 23.96 -5.16 -6.56
CA ILE A 363 23.30 -3.87 -6.77
C ILE A 363 23.54 -2.93 -5.56
N SER A 364 23.66 -1.63 -5.84
CA SER A 364 23.90 -0.58 -4.86
C SER A 364 22.62 0.19 -4.50
N GLN A 365 22.60 0.79 -3.31
CA GLN A 365 21.49 1.61 -2.85
C GLN A 365 21.30 2.85 -3.76
N GLN A 366 20.05 3.16 -4.11
CA GLN A 366 19.66 4.32 -4.91
C GLN A 366 18.80 5.33 -4.14
N GLY A 367 18.18 4.92 -3.03
CA GLY A 367 17.31 5.81 -2.26
C GLY A 367 16.75 5.17 -1.00
N ILE A 368 16.08 6.01 -0.20
CA ILE A 368 15.41 5.64 1.05
C ILE A 368 13.95 6.12 0.97
N SER A 369 13.04 5.35 1.55
CA SER A 369 11.62 5.70 1.72
C SER A 369 11.14 5.37 3.13
N SER A 370 9.98 5.88 3.50
CA SER A 370 9.35 5.56 4.78
C SER A 370 7.83 5.43 4.69
N GLY A 371 7.29 4.60 5.59
CA GLY A 371 5.87 4.55 5.94
C GLY A 371 5.56 5.51 7.09
N PHE A 372 4.51 5.20 7.86
CA PHE A 372 4.27 5.86 9.16
C PHE A 372 5.16 5.30 10.27
N ASP A 373 5.41 4.00 10.25
CA ASP A 373 6.12 3.24 11.30
C ASP A 373 7.43 2.60 10.80
N ASP A 374 7.70 2.71 9.50
CA ASP A 374 8.72 1.91 8.81
C ASP A 374 9.67 2.72 7.92
N MET A 375 10.91 2.26 7.82
CA MET A 375 11.92 2.77 6.88
C MET A 375 12.36 1.67 5.92
N PHE A 376 12.71 2.06 4.70
CA PHE A 376 13.13 1.15 3.63
C PHE A 376 14.30 1.73 2.83
N ALA A 377 15.29 0.89 2.52
CA ALA A 377 16.34 1.16 1.56
C ALA A 377 16.04 0.48 0.21
N TRP A 378 16.38 1.14 -0.89
CA TRP A 378 16.08 0.70 -2.25
C TRP A 378 17.36 0.46 -3.04
N TYR A 379 17.45 -0.68 -3.72
CA TYR A 379 18.60 -1.10 -4.53
C TYR A 379 18.09 -1.40 -5.94
N GLN A 380 18.69 -0.80 -6.96
CA GLN A 380 18.18 -0.90 -8.33
C GLN A 380 19.00 -1.86 -9.19
N PHE A 381 18.31 -2.64 -10.01
CA PHE A 381 18.94 -3.35 -11.12
C PHE A 381 19.34 -2.36 -12.21
N GLY A 382 20.64 -2.05 -12.28
CA GLY A 382 21.23 -1.33 -13.41
C GLY A 382 21.29 -2.21 -14.65
N GLY A 383 21.39 -1.60 -15.84
CA GLY A 383 21.49 -2.29 -17.14
C GLY A 383 22.76 -3.15 -17.36
N GLY A 384 23.46 -3.50 -16.28
CA GLY A 384 24.55 -4.48 -16.28
C GLY A 384 24.11 -5.89 -15.86
N PHE A 385 22.90 -6.11 -15.33
CA PHE A 385 22.43 -7.47 -15.03
C PHE A 385 21.93 -8.16 -16.31
N ARG A 386 22.89 -8.69 -17.07
CA ARG A 386 22.67 -9.38 -18.34
C ARG A 386 22.74 -10.89 -18.12
N ILE A 387 21.75 -11.61 -18.63
CA ILE A 387 21.54 -13.06 -18.51
C ILE A 387 21.57 -13.64 -19.94
N THR A 388 22.24 -14.78 -20.17
CA THR A 388 22.27 -15.37 -21.51
C THR A 388 20.91 -16.00 -21.86
N THR A 389 20.49 -15.93 -23.12
CA THR A 389 19.26 -16.60 -23.56
C THR A 389 19.38 -18.13 -23.62
N LEU A 390 20.61 -18.67 -23.52
CA LEU A 390 20.86 -20.10 -23.37
C LEU A 390 20.60 -20.58 -21.95
N ALA A 391 21.19 -19.95 -20.93
CA ALA A 391 21.00 -20.31 -19.52
C ALA A 391 19.59 -19.95 -19.02
N GLY A 392 19.11 -18.73 -19.34
CA GLY A 392 17.86 -18.20 -18.80
C GLY A 392 17.88 -17.99 -17.29
N ILE A 393 16.70 -17.86 -16.69
CA ILE A 393 16.50 -17.68 -15.25
C ILE A 393 15.17 -18.28 -14.82
N SER A 394 15.12 -18.92 -13.64
CA SER A 394 13.88 -19.43 -13.02
C SER A 394 13.58 -18.80 -11.64
N SER A 395 14.61 -18.38 -10.91
CA SER A 395 14.46 -17.88 -9.54
C SER A 395 15.75 -17.23 -9.06
N PHE A 396 15.68 -16.53 -7.93
CA PHE A 396 16.86 -16.07 -7.20
C PHE A 396 16.64 -16.06 -5.68
N ILE A 397 17.74 -15.97 -4.94
CA ILE A 397 17.77 -15.60 -3.52
C ILE A 397 18.59 -14.32 -3.34
N ILE A 398 18.41 -13.65 -2.21
CA ILE A 398 18.96 -12.32 -1.94
C ILE A 398 19.94 -12.40 -0.76
N VAL A 399 21.07 -11.70 -0.85
CA VAL A 399 22.05 -11.57 0.23
C VAL A 399 22.29 -10.08 0.50
N LEU A 400 21.93 -9.63 1.70
CA LEU A 400 22.28 -8.30 2.20
C LEU A 400 23.75 -8.30 2.63
N ASN A 401 24.53 -7.30 2.20
CA ASN A 401 25.93 -7.13 2.62
C ASN A 401 26.05 -5.84 3.46
N PHE A 402 26.54 -5.95 4.69
CA PHE A 402 26.65 -4.85 5.65
C PHE A 402 28.06 -4.25 5.71
N ALA A 403 28.18 -3.06 6.31
CA ALA A 403 29.43 -2.29 6.36
C ALA A 403 30.52 -2.91 7.26
N ASP A 404 30.12 -3.73 8.23
CA ASP A 404 31.01 -4.53 9.08
C ASP A 404 31.51 -5.83 8.41
N GLY A 405 31.09 -6.09 7.16
CA GLY A 405 31.40 -7.30 6.41
C GLY A 405 30.47 -8.48 6.70
N THR A 406 29.49 -8.34 7.60
CA THR A 406 28.47 -9.37 7.82
C THR A 406 27.51 -9.49 6.63
N LYS A 407 26.85 -10.64 6.53
CA LYS A 407 25.90 -10.96 5.46
C LYS A 407 24.67 -11.66 6.01
N GLN A 408 23.51 -11.35 5.45
CA GLN A 408 22.24 -11.99 5.78
C GLN A 408 21.53 -12.44 4.50
N THR A 409 21.19 -13.73 4.42
CA THR A 409 20.53 -14.33 3.26
C THR A 409 19.02 -14.38 3.46
N PHE A 410 18.28 -14.04 2.41
CA PHE A 410 16.83 -14.12 2.32
C PHE A 410 16.46 -14.98 1.11
N ASP A 411 15.76 -16.08 1.38
CA ASP A 411 15.34 -17.07 0.38
C ASP A 411 13.82 -17.08 0.18
N ASN A 412 13.14 -15.99 0.55
CA ASN A 412 11.68 -15.84 0.48
C ASN A 412 10.94 -16.93 1.30
N ASN A 413 11.40 -17.19 2.53
CA ASN A 413 10.96 -18.30 3.40
C ASN A 413 11.05 -19.67 2.71
N GLY A 414 12.19 -19.94 2.07
CA GLY A 414 12.44 -21.15 1.28
C GLY A 414 11.76 -21.20 -0.10
N ALA A 415 10.79 -20.32 -0.40
CA ALA A 415 10.09 -20.34 -1.68
C ALA A 415 10.95 -19.87 -2.87
N SER A 416 12.06 -19.15 -2.60
CA SER A 416 12.85 -18.35 -3.56
C SER A 416 12.02 -17.24 -4.24
N TYR A 417 12.69 -16.21 -4.77
CA TYR A 417 12.03 -15.17 -5.57
C TYR A 417 11.88 -15.69 -7.01
N GLN A 418 10.67 -16.07 -7.38
CA GLN A 418 10.36 -16.76 -8.65
C GLN A 418 10.28 -15.79 -9.84
N ILE A 419 10.77 -16.19 -11.01
CA ILE A 419 10.70 -15.40 -12.26
C ILE A 419 10.73 -16.35 -13.48
N GLN A 420 10.26 -15.91 -14.65
CA GLN A 420 10.19 -16.77 -15.84
C GLN A 420 10.75 -16.07 -17.09
N ASP A 421 11.45 -16.83 -17.94
CA ASP A 421 12.01 -16.36 -19.22
C ASP A 421 11.23 -16.85 -20.46
N GLY A 422 10.01 -17.35 -20.29
CA GLY A 422 9.21 -17.92 -21.38
C GLY A 422 8.37 -16.88 -22.15
N VAL A 423 7.97 -15.80 -21.50
CA VAL A 423 7.12 -14.71 -22.03
C VAL A 423 7.63 -13.38 -21.49
N LEU A 424 8.04 -12.46 -22.36
CA LEU A 424 8.72 -11.22 -21.99
C LEU A 424 8.09 -10.01 -22.70
N LEU A 425 7.49 -9.08 -21.97
CA LEU A 425 7.02 -7.80 -22.50
C LEU A 425 8.20 -6.95 -22.98
N GLN A 426 8.25 -6.62 -24.27
CA GLN A 426 9.30 -5.77 -24.82
C GLN A 426 8.85 -4.32 -24.73
N LYS A 427 9.04 -3.71 -23.56
CA LYS A 427 8.67 -2.30 -23.29
C LYS A 427 9.23 -1.31 -24.33
N PRO A 428 10.46 -1.43 -24.86
CA PRO A 428 10.94 -0.54 -25.95
C PRO A 428 10.20 -0.75 -27.28
N GLN A 429 9.84 -1.99 -27.61
CA GLN A 429 9.08 -2.35 -28.82
C GLN A 429 7.55 -2.18 -28.64
N SER A 430 7.13 -1.54 -27.54
CA SER A 430 5.73 -1.34 -27.16
C SER A 430 5.49 0.13 -26.87
N CYS A 431 4.31 0.65 -27.23
CA CYS A 431 4.05 2.08 -27.19
C CYS A 431 2.57 2.40 -26.95
N LEU A 432 2.32 3.51 -26.25
CA LEU A 432 1.00 4.06 -25.98
C LEU A 432 0.94 5.53 -26.39
N LEU A 433 0.16 5.83 -27.43
CA LEU A 433 -0.13 7.21 -27.81
C LEU A 433 -1.32 7.73 -26.98
N GLN A 434 -1.02 8.21 -25.77
CA GLN A 434 -2.01 8.57 -24.73
C GLN A 434 -3.11 9.51 -25.24
N THR A 435 -2.79 10.47 -26.12
CA THR A 435 -3.75 11.41 -26.73
C THR A 435 -4.84 10.74 -27.58
N THR A 436 -4.63 9.49 -27.98
CA THR A 436 -5.57 8.71 -28.81
C THR A 436 -6.02 7.41 -28.15
N GLY A 437 -5.32 6.93 -27.11
CA GLY A 437 -5.54 5.59 -26.55
C GLY A 437 -5.02 4.43 -27.43
N ALA A 438 -4.36 4.72 -28.55
CA ALA A 438 -3.77 3.70 -29.41
C ALA A 438 -2.57 3.04 -28.73
N LEU A 439 -2.66 1.73 -28.52
CA LEU A 439 -1.72 0.89 -27.79
C LEU A 439 -1.16 -0.19 -28.72
N THR A 440 0.15 -0.27 -28.85
CA THR A 440 0.84 -1.37 -29.54
C THR A 440 1.72 -2.10 -28.53
N VAL A 441 1.51 -3.40 -28.36
CA VAL A 441 2.30 -4.24 -27.45
C VAL A 441 3.05 -5.29 -28.23
N THR A 442 4.36 -5.35 -28.03
CA THR A 442 5.25 -6.40 -28.56
C THR A 442 5.82 -7.22 -27.40
N ALA A 443 5.84 -8.53 -27.55
CA ALA A 443 6.41 -9.46 -26.58
C ALA A 443 7.32 -10.48 -27.28
N ALA A 444 8.37 -10.92 -26.58
CA ALA A 444 9.19 -12.05 -26.98
C ALA A 444 8.70 -13.30 -26.25
N VAL A 445 8.33 -14.34 -26.99
CA VAL A 445 7.87 -15.62 -26.44
C VAL A 445 8.82 -16.72 -26.90
N ARG A 446 9.29 -17.53 -25.95
CA ARG A 446 10.34 -18.54 -26.17
C ARG A 446 9.86 -19.62 -27.17
N ASN A 447 10.74 -20.09 -28.05
CA ASN A 447 10.34 -20.83 -29.26
C ASN A 447 9.67 -22.19 -28.98
N ASP A 448 9.99 -22.83 -27.87
CA ASP A 448 9.33 -24.05 -27.36
C ASP A 448 7.84 -23.81 -27.03
N ARG A 449 7.47 -22.57 -26.69
CA ARG A 449 6.08 -22.15 -26.46
C ARG A 449 5.38 -21.63 -27.71
N SER A 450 6.05 -21.57 -28.87
CA SER A 450 5.53 -20.90 -30.07
C SER A 450 4.38 -21.62 -30.79
N ALA A 451 3.92 -22.75 -30.26
CA ALA A 451 2.70 -23.46 -30.66
C ALA A 451 1.49 -23.16 -29.75
N LEU A 452 1.70 -22.52 -28.59
CA LEU A 452 0.64 -22.13 -27.66
C LEU A 452 0.02 -20.78 -28.08
N PRO A 453 -1.26 -20.53 -27.76
CA PRO A 453 -1.87 -19.22 -27.99
C PRO A 453 -1.15 -18.14 -27.15
N VAL A 454 -0.92 -16.98 -27.76
CA VAL A 454 -0.35 -15.80 -27.10
C VAL A 454 -1.38 -14.68 -27.13
N ASN A 455 -1.70 -14.09 -25.98
CA ASN A 455 -2.72 -13.05 -25.86
C ASN A 455 -2.21 -11.87 -25.04
N LEU A 456 -2.57 -10.67 -25.48
CA LEU A 456 -2.54 -9.44 -24.68
C LEU A 456 -3.85 -9.35 -23.88
N ILE A 457 -3.77 -9.04 -22.59
CA ILE A 457 -4.91 -8.60 -21.78
C ILE A 457 -4.67 -7.14 -21.44
N VAL A 458 -5.63 -6.27 -21.74
CA VAL A 458 -5.62 -4.85 -21.35
C VAL A 458 -6.69 -4.62 -20.31
N TYR A 459 -6.31 -4.14 -19.13
CA TYR A 459 -7.22 -3.64 -18.11
C TYR A 459 -7.29 -2.13 -18.20
N GLN A 460 -8.49 -1.57 -18.29
CA GLN A 460 -8.72 -0.16 -18.62
C GLN A 460 -9.88 0.42 -17.83
N LYS A 461 -9.76 1.69 -17.47
CA LYS A 461 -10.83 2.47 -16.85
C LYS A 461 -11.60 3.21 -17.93
N THR A 462 -12.90 3.38 -17.71
CA THR A 462 -13.78 4.23 -18.54
C THR A 462 -14.50 5.23 -17.64
N GLY A 463 -14.50 6.51 -18.03
CA GLY A 463 -15.12 7.58 -17.26
C GLY A 463 -16.63 7.38 -17.11
N SER A 464 -17.15 7.67 -15.93
CA SER A 464 -18.60 7.69 -15.65
C SER A 464 -19.07 9.11 -15.35
N ASN A 465 -20.15 9.53 -15.99
CA ASN A 465 -20.78 10.82 -15.70
C ASN A 465 -21.66 10.78 -14.43
N SER A 466 -22.02 9.59 -13.95
CA SER A 466 -22.86 9.41 -12.74
C SER A 466 -22.03 9.11 -11.48
N ASN A 467 -20.98 8.29 -11.60
CA ASN A 467 -20.28 7.72 -10.45
C ASN A 467 -18.95 8.47 -10.19
N PRO A 468 -18.45 8.52 -8.94
CA PRO A 468 -17.16 9.13 -8.62
C PRO A 468 -15.96 8.29 -9.04
N VAL A 469 -16.12 6.96 -9.15
CA VAL A 469 -15.07 6.01 -9.56
C VAL A 469 -15.28 5.62 -11.02
N ALA A 470 -14.18 5.53 -11.78
CA ALA A 470 -14.20 5.07 -13.17
C ALA A 470 -14.33 3.53 -13.23
N THR A 471 -15.19 3.02 -14.12
CA THR A 471 -15.45 1.58 -14.23
C THR A 471 -14.24 0.87 -14.85
N LEU A 472 -13.71 -0.13 -14.14
CA LEU A 472 -12.63 -0.99 -14.61
C LEU A 472 -13.20 -2.13 -15.46
N SER A 473 -12.62 -2.33 -16.63
CA SER A 473 -12.94 -3.42 -17.57
C SER A 473 -11.67 -4.09 -18.05
N ASN A 474 -11.78 -5.26 -18.68
CA ASN A 474 -10.67 -5.87 -19.41
C ASN A 474 -11.07 -6.31 -20.81
N ALA A 475 -10.08 -6.42 -21.69
CA ALA A 475 -10.22 -6.94 -23.04
C ALA A 475 -9.02 -7.84 -23.39
N THR A 476 -9.31 -9.01 -23.96
CA THR A 476 -8.29 -9.97 -24.40
C THR A 476 -8.15 -9.92 -25.92
N THR A 477 -6.94 -9.69 -26.40
CA THR A 477 -6.60 -9.57 -27.83
C THR A 477 -5.54 -10.62 -28.20
N PRO A 478 -5.82 -11.56 -29.12
CA PRO A 478 -4.81 -12.49 -29.62
C PRO A 478 -3.64 -11.74 -30.28
N MET A 479 -2.41 -12.12 -29.96
CA MET A 479 -1.22 -11.48 -30.52
C MET A 479 -0.82 -12.14 -31.84
N THR A 480 -0.47 -11.32 -32.84
CA THR A 480 -0.03 -11.80 -34.16
C THR A 480 1.41 -12.29 -34.06
N LYS A 481 1.67 -13.53 -34.51
CA LYS A 481 3.00 -14.13 -34.56
C LYS A 481 3.86 -13.42 -35.62
N GLY A 482 4.97 -12.82 -35.18
CA GLY A 482 5.93 -12.11 -36.01
C GLY A 482 7.21 -12.90 -36.27
N ALA A 483 8.34 -12.20 -36.36
CA ALA A 483 9.63 -12.80 -36.69
C ALA A 483 10.22 -13.64 -35.54
N CYS A 484 10.86 -14.75 -35.90
CA CYS A 484 11.74 -15.50 -35.00
C CYS A 484 13.08 -14.75 -34.83
N VAL A 485 13.52 -14.59 -33.59
CA VAL A 485 14.73 -13.88 -33.18
C VAL A 485 15.50 -14.73 -32.16
N GLY A 486 16.48 -15.50 -32.63
CA GLY A 486 17.23 -16.41 -31.77
C GLY A 486 16.32 -17.51 -31.18
N PRO A 487 16.35 -17.75 -29.85
CA PRO A 487 15.48 -18.70 -29.16
C PRO A 487 14.08 -18.15 -28.83
N TYR A 488 13.72 -16.95 -29.32
CA TYR A 488 12.41 -16.32 -29.13
C TYR A 488 11.72 -16.06 -30.47
N THR A 489 10.40 -15.88 -30.43
CA THR A 489 9.60 -15.31 -31.51
C THR A 489 8.90 -14.07 -30.98
N LEU A 490 8.93 -12.97 -31.75
CA LEU A 490 8.19 -11.76 -31.42
C LEU A 490 6.71 -11.94 -31.75
N TYR A 491 5.84 -11.45 -30.88
CA TYR A 491 4.40 -11.37 -31.08
C TYR A 491 3.95 -9.92 -30.86
N THR A 492 3.07 -9.40 -31.70
CA THR A 492 2.57 -8.02 -31.60
C THR A 492 1.04 -7.98 -31.63
N ALA A 493 0.45 -7.16 -30.77
CA ALA A 493 -0.97 -6.82 -30.81
C ALA A 493 -1.16 -5.30 -30.81
N ASN A 494 -2.11 -4.84 -31.61
CA ASN A 494 -2.59 -3.47 -31.61
C ASN A 494 -3.95 -3.45 -30.90
N TYR A 495 -4.14 -2.52 -29.99
CA TYR A 495 -5.36 -2.34 -29.22
C TYR A 495 -5.72 -0.84 -29.15
N GLN A 496 -7.01 -0.55 -28.99
CA GLN A 496 -7.53 0.80 -28.91
C GLN A 496 -8.26 0.96 -27.58
N ILE A 497 -7.64 1.69 -26.64
CA ILE A 497 -8.27 2.03 -25.37
C ILE A 497 -9.45 2.98 -25.68
N PRO A 498 -10.71 2.67 -25.29
CA PRO A 498 -11.88 3.47 -25.67
C PRO A 498 -11.86 4.87 -25.05
N ASP A 499 -11.37 4.99 -23.82
CA ASP A 499 -11.21 6.25 -23.10
C ASP A 499 -9.73 6.67 -23.12
N ALA A 500 -9.34 7.44 -24.14
CA ALA A 500 -7.99 7.95 -24.28
C ALA A 500 -7.55 8.78 -23.06
N SER A 501 -8.48 9.50 -22.41
CA SER A 501 -8.18 10.36 -21.25
C SER A 501 -7.73 9.56 -20.02
N LEU A 502 -8.22 8.32 -19.89
CA LEU A 502 -7.84 7.39 -18.82
C LEU A 502 -6.77 6.37 -19.25
N SER A 503 -6.23 6.46 -20.46
CA SER A 503 -5.21 5.53 -20.97
C SER A 503 -3.95 5.43 -20.11
N TYR A 504 -3.61 6.50 -19.37
CA TYR A 504 -2.51 6.52 -18.40
C TYR A 504 -2.66 5.49 -17.28
N SER A 505 -3.90 5.12 -16.94
CA SER A 505 -4.26 4.22 -15.85
C SER A 505 -4.28 2.74 -16.25
N ALA A 506 -4.10 2.43 -17.54
CA ALA A 506 -4.23 1.08 -18.06
C ALA A 506 -3.10 0.14 -17.58
N LYS A 507 -3.46 -1.12 -17.33
CA LYS A 507 -2.52 -2.21 -17.06
C LYS A 507 -2.52 -3.21 -18.22
N ILE A 508 -1.38 -3.84 -18.48
CA ILE A 508 -1.25 -4.87 -19.52
C ILE A 508 -0.61 -6.16 -18.98
N ASP A 509 -1.18 -7.29 -19.38
CA ASP A 509 -0.56 -8.61 -19.26
C ASP A 509 -0.28 -9.16 -20.65
N VAL A 510 0.83 -9.87 -20.82
CA VAL A 510 1.04 -10.79 -21.94
C VAL A 510 1.07 -12.22 -21.41
N ILE A 511 0.26 -13.09 -22.00
CA ILE A 511 0.14 -14.49 -21.59
C ILE A 511 0.44 -15.43 -22.76
N SER A 512 1.01 -16.59 -22.47
CA SER A 512 1.18 -17.71 -23.40
C SER A 512 0.68 -18.99 -22.75
N GLY A 513 -0.16 -19.77 -23.43
CA GLY A 513 -0.77 -20.99 -22.88
C GLY A 513 -2.10 -20.74 -22.15
N ALA A 514 -2.64 -21.78 -21.51
CA ALA A 514 -3.92 -21.76 -20.79
C ALA A 514 -3.98 -22.86 -19.71
N GLY A 515 -4.62 -22.57 -18.57
CA GLY A 515 -4.66 -23.49 -17.44
C GLY A 515 -3.31 -23.53 -16.71
N SER A 516 -2.80 -24.72 -16.40
CA SER A 516 -1.58 -24.92 -15.60
C SER A 516 -0.27 -24.66 -16.35
N ASP A 517 -0.27 -24.64 -17.69
CA ASP A 517 0.93 -24.39 -18.50
C ASP A 517 1.26 -22.90 -18.67
N VAL A 518 0.38 -21.99 -18.21
CA VAL A 518 0.38 -20.58 -18.59
C VAL A 518 1.56 -19.81 -17.99
N LEU A 519 2.32 -19.14 -18.86
CA LEU A 519 3.32 -18.15 -18.46
C LEU A 519 2.81 -16.75 -18.75
N ARG A 520 3.18 -15.80 -17.89
CA ARG A 520 2.67 -14.43 -17.86
C ARG A 520 3.79 -13.43 -17.56
N ASP A 521 3.73 -12.29 -18.23
CA ASP A 521 4.37 -11.04 -17.83
C ASP A 521 3.23 -10.04 -17.57
N ASP A 522 2.95 -9.73 -16.30
CA ASP A 522 1.63 -9.21 -15.87
C ASP A 522 1.67 -7.95 -14.99
N PHE A 523 0.53 -7.26 -14.93
CA PHE A 523 0.26 -6.03 -14.16
C PHE A 523 1.13 -4.81 -14.50
N ASN A 524 1.83 -4.86 -15.64
CA ASN A 524 2.66 -3.79 -16.19
C ASN A 524 1.83 -2.52 -16.44
N LYS A 525 2.39 -1.34 -16.13
CA LYS A 525 1.71 -0.06 -16.37
C LYS A 525 1.88 0.35 -17.83
N ALA A 526 0.81 0.72 -18.52
CA ALA A 526 0.90 1.22 -19.89
C ALA A 526 1.63 2.58 -19.98
N THR A 527 1.73 3.30 -18.86
CA THR A 527 2.55 4.52 -18.67
C THR A 527 4.06 4.28 -18.60
N GLU A 528 4.52 3.02 -18.53
CA GLU A 528 5.94 2.66 -18.65
C GLU A 528 6.35 2.41 -20.12
N LEU A 529 5.44 2.62 -21.08
CA LEU A 529 5.69 2.51 -22.52
C LEU A 529 5.99 3.88 -23.15
N GLY A 530 6.76 3.88 -24.23
CA GLY A 530 7.05 5.10 -25.01
C GLY A 530 5.83 5.58 -25.82
N GLY A 531 5.89 6.83 -26.30
CA GLY A 531 4.92 7.34 -27.29
C GLY A 531 5.12 6.78 -28.70
N SER A 532 6.23 6.09 -28.94
CA SER A 532 6.63 5.44 -30.19
C SER A 532 7.27 4.09 -29.90
N CYS A 533 7.05 3.10 -30.77
CA CYS A 533 7.61 1.75 -30.62
C CYS A 533 8.97 1.66 -31.33
N ASP A 534 10.03 1.28 -30.61
CA ASP A 534 11.36 1.10 -31.19
C ASP A 534 11.45 -0.20 -32.00
N ALA A 535 12.16 -0.15 -33.14
CA ALA A 535 12.43 -1.35 -33.94
C ALA A 535 13.36 -2.33 -33.20
N PHE A 536 12.97 -3.61 -33.15
CA PHE A 536 13.85 -4.65 -32.59
C PHE A 536 15.03 -4.93 -33.53
N SER A 537 16.26 -4.87 -33.01
CA SER A 537 17.46 -5.25 -33.75
C SER A 537 17.56 -6.77 -33.86
N ALA A 538 16.93 -7.33 -34.89
CA ALA A 538 16.83 -8.77 -35.08
C ALA A 538 18.18 -9.41 -35.49
N PRO A 539 18.56 -10.58 -34.93
CA PRO A 539 19.66 -11.38 -35.46
C PRO A 539 19.33 -11.92 -36.86
N PRO A 540 20.33 -12.40 -37.62
CA PRO A 540 20.11 -13.14 -38.86
C PRO A 540 19.14 -14.32 -38.63
N ALA A 541 18.18 -14.50 -39.55
CA ALA A 541 17.14 -15.53 -39.43
C ALA A 541 17.67 -16.97 -39.30
N SER A 542 18.91 -17.22 -39.76
CA SER A 542 19.62 -18.49 -39.58
C SER A 542 19.96 -18.83 -38.11
N LEU A 543 19.83 -17.88 -37.18
CA LEU A 543 19.96 -18.12 -35.74
C LEU A 543 18.63 -18.43 -35.05
N CYS A 544 17.51 -18.48 -35.77
CA CYS A 544 16.23 -18.93 -35.23
C CYS A 544 16.32 -20.40 -34.78
N THR A 545 16.20 -20.67 -33.48
CA THR A 545 16.19 -22.03 -32.95
C THR A 545 14.75 -22.51 -32.74
N THR A 546 14.16 -23.09 -33.80
CA THR A 546 12.90 -23.83 -33.70
C THR A 546 13.14 -25.13 -32.92
N GLY A 547 12.70 -25.17 -31.66
CA GLY A 547 13.13 -26.17 -30.70
C GLY A 547 12.57 -27.58 -30.94
N GLN A 548 13.46 -28.56 -31.10
CA GLN A 548 13.20 -29.94 -30.69
C GLN A 548 14.45 -30.52 -30.03
N ALA A 549 14.42 -30.67 -28.70
CA ALA A 549 15.48 -31.35 -27.96
C ALA A 549 15.34 -32.87 -28.19
N GLY A 550 16.02 -33.38 -29.21
CA GLY A 550 15.95 -34.80 -29.59
C GLY A 550 16.50 -35.72 -28.50
N THR A 551 15.66 -36.63 -28.00
CA THR A 551 16.06 -37.68 -27.05
C THR A 551 16.80 -38.80 -27.77
N THR A 552 18.11 -38.94 -27.53
CA THR A 552 18.91 -40.09 -27.98
C THR A 552 19.68 -40.73 -26.84
N SER A 553 19.04 -41.66 -26.12
CA SER A 553 19.74 -42.64 -25.29
C SER A 553 20.37 -43.70 -26.21
N GLY A 554 21.69 -43.89 -26.17
CA GLY A 554 22.39 -44.66 -27.21
C GLY A 554 23.81 -45.12 -26.89
N THR A 555 23.98 -45.85 -25.79
CA THR A 555 25.03 -46.87 -25.54
C THR A 555 26.52 -46.51 -25.67
N SER A 556 27.30 -46.82 -24.63
CA SER A 556 28.75 -46.66 -24.58
C SER A 556 29.53 -47.56 -25.57
N SER A 557 30.58 -47.01 -26.18
CA SER A 557 31.74 -47.79 -26.66
C SER A 557 33.04 -46.99 -26.55
N THR A 558 34.13 -47.66 -26.18
CA THR A 558 35.41 -47.05 -25.77
C THR A 558 36.40 -46.84 -26.94
N THR A 559 37.47 -46.08 -26.66
CA THR A 559 38.73 -45.85 -27.43
C THR A 559 38.78 -44.62 -28.35
N SER A 560 39.94 -44.00 -28.65
CA SER A 560 41.21 -43.81 -27.87
C SER A 560 42.12 -42.84 -28.63
N THR A 561 42.80 -41.90 -27.93
CA THR A 561 43.92 -41.06 -28.45
C THR A 561 43.57 -40.12 -29.64
N SER A 562 44.35 -39.10 -30.02
CA SER A 562 45.65 -38.59 -29.51
C SER A 562 45.77 -37.06 -29.68
N ILE A 563 46.64 -36.44 -28.87
CA ILE A 563 47.07 -35.04 -28.95
C ILE A 563 47.86 -34.77 -30.25
N SER A 564 47.76 -33.57 -30.82
CA SER A 564 48.90 -32.89 -31.48
C SER A 564 48.70 -31.37 -31.58
N ILE A 565 49.80 -30.63 -31.38
CA ILE A 565 49.89 -29.16 -31.48
C ILE A 565 51.20 -28.83 -32.20
N THR A 566 51.17 -27.99 -33.24
CA THR A 566 52.29 -27.19 -33.82
C THR A 566 51.71 -26.49 -35.06
N SER A 567 51.73 -25.16 -35.30
CA SER A 567 52.74 -24.08 -35.19
C SER A 567 53.66 -23.94 -36.40
N PHE A 568 53.74 -22.73 -37.01
CA PHE A 568 54.84 -22.10 -37.79
C PHE A 568 54.22 -20.90 -38.59
N ALA A 569 54.89 -19.79 -38.93
CA ALA A 569 56.10 -19.11 -38.41
C ALA A 569 56.13 -17.63 -38.92
N SER A 570 57.04 -16.79 -38.39
CA SER A 570 57.05 -15.31 -38.58
C SER A 570 58.08 -14.76 -39.58
N SER A 571 57.84 -13.55 -40.12
CA SER A 571 58.88 -12.53 -40.44
C SER A 571 58.19 -11.16 -40.67
N SER A 572 58.45 -10.05 -39.96
CA SER A 572 59.66 -9.19 -39.86
C SER A 572 59.86 -8.28 -41.10
N THR A 573 60.34 -7.02 -41.03
CA THR A 573 60.82 -6.11 -39.94
C THR A 573 60.09 -4.73 -40.10
N LYS A 574 60.42 -3.50 -39.64
CA LYS A 574 61.36 -2.67 -38.80
C LYS A 574 60.71 -1.22 -38.82
N LEU A 575 60.97 -0.15 -38.07
CA LEU A 575 61.66 0.34 -36.83
C LEU A 575 61.00 1.76 -36.56
N SER A 576 61.28 2.69 -35.62
CA SER A 576 62.33 3.01 -34.61
C SER A 576 61.75 3.92 -33.50
N SER A 577 62.34 3.89 -32.29
CA SER A 577 62.55 4.95 -31.26
C SER A 577 61.50 6.07 -30.97
N SER A 578 61.35 6.58 -29.73
CA SER A 578 62.25 6.50 -28.54
C SER A 578 61.54 6.60 -27.17
N THR A 579 62.15 5.90 -26.19
CA THR A 579 62.25 6.10 -24.72
C THR A 579 61.95 7.51 -24.14
N ILE A 580 61.61 7.72 -22.86
CA ILE A 580 62.25 7.24 -21.60
C ILE A 580 61.25 7.00 -20.43
N SER A 581 61.62 6.05 -19.56
CA SER A 581 61.31 5.72 -18.13
C SER A 581 60.82 6.85 -17.18
N SER A 582 60.34 6.67 -15.93
CA SER A 582 60.37 5.59 -14.89
C SER A 582 59.43 5.98 -13.70
N SER A 583 59.13 5.23 -12.62
CA SER A 583 59.00 3.79 -12.29
C SER A 583 58.69 3.61 -10.76
N SER A 584 58.09 2.48 -10.33
CA SER A 584 57.98 1.98 -8.91
C SER A 584 57.22 2.85 -7.86
N SER A 585 56.64 2.35 -6.75
CA SER A 585 56.34 0.99 -6.24
C SER A 585 55.31 1.05 -5.07
N LEU A 586 54.81 -0.10 -4.62
CA LEU A 586 53.93 -0.28 -3.45
C LEU A 586 54.60 0.07 -2.11
N THR A 587 53.87 0.73 -1.19
CA THR A 587 53.97 0.50 0.27
C THR A 587 52.67 0.90 0.97
N SER A 588 52.26 0.12 1.96
CA SER A 588 51.15 0.40 2.87
C SER A 588 51.66 0.64 4.29
N SER A 589 51.22 1.71 4.95
CA SER A 589 51.52 1.94 6.38
C SER A 589 50.35 2.64 7.08
N SER A 590 49.74 1.95 8.04
CA SER A 590 48.68 2.46 8.91
C SER A 590 49.25 3.23 10.10
N SER A 591 48.67 4.38 10.44
CA SER A 591 48.79 4.98 11.77
C SER A 591 47.44 5.53 12.22
N SER A 592 47.03 5.15 13.43
CA SER A 592 45.73 5.49 14.00
C SER A 592 45.88 6.46 15.16
N SER A 593 45.22 7.62 15.11
CA SER A 593 44.51 8.21 16.27
C SER A 593 43.90 9.58 15.95
N SER A 594 42.57 9.67 16.05
CA SER A 594 41.79 10.75 16.67
C SER A 594 40.37 10.70 16.13
N ALA A 595 39.39 10.50 17.00
CA ALA A 595 37.99 10.70 16.63
C ALA A 595 37.70 12.21 16.65
N THR A 596 37.62 12.81 15.46
CA THR A 596 37.20 14.20 15.27
C THR A 596 35.78 14.19 14.69
N ALA A 597 34.85 14.94 15.29
CA ALA A 597 33.47 14.97 14.85
C ALA A 597 33.35 15.49 13.41
N THR A 598 32.87 14.64 12.50
CA THR A 598 32.53 15.02 11.13
C THR A 598 31.23 15.83 11.16
N GLY A 599 31.36 17.15 11.09
CA GLY A 599 30.26 18.03 10.72
C GLY A 599 29.85 17.85 9.25
N PRO A 600 28.91 18.65 8.74
CA PRO A 600 28.39 18.48 7.40
C PRO A 600 29.45 18.72 6.31
N ILE A 601 29.24 18.16 5.12
CA ILE A 601 30.15 18.24 3.96
C ILE A 601 29.47 18.90 2.74
N GLN A 602 30.24 19.64 1.93
CA GLN A 602 29.80 20.05 0.58
C GLN A 602 30.09 18.93 -0.43
N LYS A 603 29.04 18.45 -1.10
CA LYS A 603 29.08 17.25 -1.92
C LYS A 603 29.40 17.60 -3.38
N GLN A 604 30.54 17.16 -3.89
CA GLN A 604 31.06 17.69 -5.16
C GLN A 604 30.29 17.19 -6.40
N SER A 605 29.57 16.07 -6.29
CA SER A 605 28.76 15.51 -7.38
C SER A 605 27.52 14.77 -6.84
N LEU A 606 26.42 14.85 -7.59
CA LEU A 606 25.13 14.25 -7.28
C LEU A 606 24.46 13.78 -8.56
N GLY A 607 24.29 12.47 -8.73
CA GLY A 607 23.69 11.89 -9.95
C GLY A 607 24.39 12.37 -11.23
N THR A 608 23.63 13.03 -12.12
CA THR A 608 24.12 13.64 -13.36
C THR A 608 24.52 15.12 -13.21
N TYR A 609 24.66 15.64 -11.99
CA TYR A 609 24.99 17.03 -11.69
C TYR A 609 26.30 17.16 -10.91
N GLN A 610 27.03 18.26 -11.13
CA GLN A 610 28.24 18.63 -10.39
C GLN A 610 28.01 19.93 -9.61
N LEU A 611 28.62 20.07 -8.44
CA LEU A 611 28.59 21.32 -7.66
C LEU A 611 29.26 22.44 -8.46
N LEU A 612 28.51 23.49 -8.77
CA LEU A 612 28.99 24.71 -9.44
C LEU A 612 29.55 25.72 -8.44
N GLY A 613 28.98 25.78 -7.23
CA GLY A 613 29.43 26.63 -6.13
C GLY A 613 28.31 27.39 -5.42
N CYS A 614 28.69 28.27 -4.49
CA CYS A 614 27.75 29.09 -3.72
C CYS A 614 27.45 30.41 -4.45
N LYS A 615 26.17 30.72 -4.66
CA LYS A 615 25.70 31.94 -5.34
C LYS A 615 24.90 32.84 -4.41
N LYS A 616 24.96 34.16 -4.62
CA LYS A 616 24.17 35.16 -3.89
C LYS A 616 22.80 35.34 -4.54
N GLU A 617 21.78 35.44 -3.71
CA GLU A 617 20.44 35.81 -4.15
C GLU A 617 20.40 37.31 -4.57
N PRO A 618 19.93 37.63 -5.80
CA PRO A 618 19.88 39.00 -6.28
C PRO A 618 18.76 39.80 -5.61
N SER A 619 18.97 41.11 -5.40
CA SER A 619 18.02 41.96 -4.67
C SER A 619 16.64 42.03 -5.35
N ASN A 620 15.61 41.55 -4.63
CA ASN A 620 14.23 41.39 -5.08
C ASN A 620 14.02 40.42 -6.26
N ALA A 621 14.89 39.43 -6.44
CA ALA A 621 14.73 38.34 -7.40
C ALA A 621 15.28 37.02 -6.82
N ARG A 622 15.27 35.93 -7.60
CA ARG A 622 15.83 34.62 -7.22
C ARG A 622 16.96 34.22 -8.15
N ALA A 623 18.06 33.64 -7.63
CA ALA A 623 19.19 33.23 -8.47
C ALA A 623 18.81 32.09 -9.44
N LEU A 624 17.97 31.17 -8.97
CA LEU A 624 17.29 30.14 -9.75
C LEU A 624 15.77 30.29 -9.53
N SER A 625 15.01 30.48 -10.60
CA SER A 625 13.64 31.03 -10.52
C SER A 625 12.57 30.27 -11.29
N ALA A 626 12.90 29.16 -11.95
CA ALA A 626 11.98 28.44 -12.84
C ALA A 626 11.04 27.48 -12.09
N ALA A 627 11.50 26.90 -10.99
CA ALA A 627 10.66 26.18 -10.02
C ALA A 627 11.25 26.35 -8.61
N ARG A 628 10.40 26.21 -7.58
CA ARG A 628 10.82 26.25 -6.17
C ARG A 628 10.03 25.26 -5.33
N TYR A 629 10.69 24.69 -4.33
CA TYR A 629 10.10 23.76 -3.37
C TYR A 629 10.66 24.05 -1.97
N ALA A 630 9.85 23.93 -0.93
CA ALA A 630 10.30 24.06 0.45
C ALA A 630 9.59 23.04 1.34
N TYR A 631 10.36 22.27 2.12
CA TYR A 631 9.86 21.26 3.05
C TYR A 631 10.94 20.85 4.05
N ASP A 632 10.55 20.48 5.26
CA ASP A 632 11.47 20.24 6.38
C ASP A 632 12.22 18.90 6.32
N GLY A 633 12.14 18.20 5.19
CA GLY A 633 12.88 16.98 4.86
C GLY A 633 13.74 17.12 3.62
N MET A 634 14.28 18.32 3.36
CA MET A 634 15.08 18.62 2.18
C MET A 634 16.47 17.98 2.30
N THR A 635 16.86 17.19 1.30
CA THR A 635 18.24 16.75 1.03
C THR A 635 18.67 17.21 -0.37
N LEU A 636 19.97 17.14 -0.68
CA LEU A 636 20.48 17.43 -2.01
C LEU A 636 19.88 16.49 -3.08
N GLU A 637 19.68 15.20 -2.80
CA GLU A 637 19.01 14.25 -3.71
C GLU A 637 17.55 14.63 -3.96
N SER A 638 16.85 15.06 -2.91
CA SER A 638 15.44 15.45 -3.01
C SER A 638 15.27 16.71 -3.86
N CYS A 639 16.21 17.67 -3.75
CA CYS A 639 16.23 18.85 -4.61
C CYS A 639 16.61 18.48 -6.06
N MET A 640 17.67 17.71 -6.25
CA MET A 640 18.08 17.18 -7.56
C MET A 640 16.91 16.49 -8.27
N LYS A 641 16.18 15.62 -7.57
CA LYS A 641 15.04 14.89 -8.12
C LYS A 641 13.89 15.83 -8.48
N ASN A 642 13.55 16.79 -7.62
CA ASN A 642 12.51 17.78 -7.89
C ASN A 642 12.85 18.72 -9.06
N CYS A 643 14.14 18.90 -9.35
CA CYS A 643 14.64 19.67 -10.49
C CYS A 643 15.05 18.83 -11.71
N THR A 644 14.62 17.55 -11.78
CA THR A 644 14.85 16.71 -12.97
C THR A 644 14.32 17.41 -14.22
N GLY A 645 15.19 17.63 -15.22
CA GLY A 645 14.86 18.35 -16.45
C GLY A 645 15.31 19.82 -16.50
N TYR A 646 15.89 20.36 -15.43
CA TYR A 646 16.50 21.68 -15.42
C TYR A 646 18.03 21.64 -15.54
N ASN A 647 18.63 22.60 -16.24
CA ASN A 647 20.10 22.71 -16.38
C ASN A 647 20.82 22.96 -15.04
N TYR A 648 20.16 23.66 -14.11
CA TYR A 648 20.67 24.01 -12.80
C TYR A 648 19.63 23.73 -11.72
N TRP A 649 20.10 23.35 -10.54
CA TRP A 649 19.33 23.40 -9.31
C TRP A 649 20.21 23.88 -8.16
N GLY A 650 19.61 24.28 -7.05
CA GLY A 650 20.35 24.62 -5.85
C GLY A 650 19.48 24.79 -4.63
N THR A 651 20.09 24.64 -3.46
CA THR A 651 19.41 24.64 -2.17
C THR A 651 19.70 25.91 -1.39
N GLU A 652 18.69 26.39 -0.65
CA GLU A 652 18.79 27.56 0.25
C GLU A 652 18.24 27.23 1.64
N PHE A 653 18.77 27.90 2.66
CA PHE A 653 18.19 27.95 4.00
C PHE A 653 17.87 26.57 4.62
N GLY A 654 18.66 25.54 4.29
CA GLY A 654 18.51 24.17 4.79
C GLY A 654 17.28 23.40 4.28
N ARG A 655 16.17 24.07 3.97
CA ARG A 655 14.85 23.47 3.65
C ARG A 655 14.26 23.87 2.30
N GLU A 656 14.95 24.69 1.50
CA GLU A 656 14.44 25.22 0.24
C GLU A 656 15.28 24.74 -0.95
N CYS A 657 14.62 24.58 -2.10
CA CYS A 657 15.19 24.07 -3.34
C CYS A 657 14.67 24.90 -4.51
N TYR A 658 15.57 25.26 -5.43
CA TYR A 658 15.33 26.16 -6.55
C TYR A 658 15.88 25.55 -7.84
N CYS A 659 15.07 25.54 -8.91
CA CYS A 659 15.46 25.02 -10.22
C CYS A 659 15.56 26.15 -11.25
N GLY A 660 16.42 26.01 -12.25
CA GLY A 660 16.52 26.97 -13.35
C GLY A 660 17.22 26.42 -14.59
N ASN A 661 16.84 26.91 -15.77
CA ASN A 661 17.58 26.64 -17.01
C ASN A 661 18.70 27.65 -17.28
N SER A 662 18.78 28.70 -16.45
CA SER A 662 19.80 29.74 -16.40
C SER A 662 19.85 30.30 -14.97
N ILE A 663 21.01 30.81 -14.55
CA ILE A 663 21.16 31.62 -13.33
C ILE A 663 20.85 33.08 -13.68
N ASP A 664 20.17 33.83 -12.79
CA ASP A 664 19.94 35.27 -12.99
C ASP A 664 21.27 36.04 -13.13
N SER A 665 21.39 36.89 -14.14
CA SER A 665 22.65 37.60 -14.46
C SER A 665 23.10 38.62 -13.41
N ARG A 666 22.32 38.84 -12.34
CA ARG A 666 22.65 39.67 -11.17
C ARG A 666 23.07 38.83 -9.96
N SER A 667 23.07 37.50 -10.07
CA SER A 667 23.53 36.58 -9.03
C SER A 667 25.06 36.46 -9.09
N GLU A 668 25.73 36.95 -8.04
CA GLU A 668 27.18 36.91 -7.90
C GLU A 668 27.65 35.61 -7.24
N ASP A 669 28.92 35.26 -7.43
CA ASP A 669 29.60 34.22 -6.65
C ASP A 669 29.83 34.63 -5.18
N ALA A 670 29.73 33.63 -4.30
CA ALA A 670 30.09 33.68 -2.88
C ALA A 670 31.13 32.60 -2.58
N ALA A 671 31.86 32.72 -1.46
CA ALA A 671 32.75 31.64 -1.03
C ALA A 671 31.91 30.39 -0.68
N ILE A 672 32.38 29.19 -1.01
CA ILE A 672 31.63 27.94 -0.73
C ILE A 672 31.34 27.77 0.77
N THR A 673 32.21 28.30 1.63
CA THR A 673 32.04 28.37 3.09
C THR A 673 30.91 29.29 3.58
N GLU A 674 30.26 30.06 2.69
CA GLU A 674 29.03 30.82 2.98
C GLU A 674 27.76 29.97 2.76
N CYS A 675 27.84 28.86 2.03
CA CYS A 675 26.79 27.84 1.92
C CYS A 675 27.04 26.79 3.02
N ASN A 676 26.66 27.12 4.26
CA ASN A 676 27.07 26.43 5.48
C ASN A 676 25.91 26.05 6.43
N MET A 677 24.65 26.13 5.96
CA MET A 677 23.49 25.64 6.69
C MET A 677 23.25 24.16 6.37
N PRO A 678 23.13 23.26 7.37
CA PRO A 678 22.85 21.85 7.11
C PRO A 678 21.50 21.65 6.41
N CYS A 679 21.37 20.58 5.62
CA CYS A 679 20.09 20.18 5.05
C CYS A 679 19.10 19.72 6.13
N SER A 680 17.82 20.09 6.02
CA SER A 680 16.79 19.78 7.02
C SER A 680 16.43 18.29 7.05
N GLY A 681 16.53 17.61 5.91
CA GLY A 681 16.38 16.16 5.79
C GLY A 681 17.68 15.35 5.96
N ASP A 682 18.86 16.00 5.93
CA ASP A 682 20.14 15.34 6.17
C ASP A 682 21.17 16.29 6.82
N ALA A 683 21.37 16.15 8.13
CA ALA A 683 22.31 16.97 8.89
C ALA A 683 23.80 16.71 8.57
N THR A 684 24.12 15.77 7.66
CA THR A 684 25.49 15.48 7.22
C THR A 684 25.90 16.22 5.94
N GLU A 685 24.97 16.94 5.30
CA GLU A 685 25.21 17.70 4.06
C GLU A 685 24.81 19.17 4.21
N TYR A 686 25.39 20.06 3.40
CA TYR A 686 24.99 21.48 3.34
C TYR A 686 23.90 21.73 2.28
N CYS A 687 23.01 22.68 2.60
CA CYS A 687 21.93 23.15 1.74
C CYS A 687 21.90 24.69 1.72
N GLY A 688 22.98 25.30 1.24
CA GLY A 688 23.07 26.76 1.12
C GLY A 688 23.15 27.50 2.46
N ALA A 689 22.64 28.73 2.51
CA ALA A 689 22.36 29.52 3.72
C ALA A 689 21.40 30.68 3.37
N GLY A 690 21.12 31.61 4.28
CA GLY A 690 20.23 32.74 4.00
C GLY A 690 20.79 33.71 2.95
N ASN A 691 20.09 33.90 1.83
CA ASN A 691 20.54 34.60 0.63
C ASN A 691 21.78 33.96 -0.02
N ARG A 692 21.95 32.64 0.14
CA ARG A 692 23.05 31.83 -0.40
C ARG A 692 22.53 30.51 -0.93
N VAL A 693 22.45 30.41 -2.26
CA VAL A 693 22.00 29.21 -2.97
C VAL A 693 23.21 28.37 -3.38
N GLU A 694 23.24 27.10 -2.98
CA GLU A 694 24.30 26.15 -3.32
C GLU A 694 23.95 25.47 -4.65
N VAL A 695 24.59 25.88 -5.74
CA VAL A 695 24.18 25.51 -7.11
C VAL A 695 24.91 24.28 -7.62
N TYR A 696 24.17 23.41 -8.28
CA TYR A 696 24.60 22.23 -9.02
C TYR A 696 24.17 22.35 -10.49
N VAL A 697 25.01 21.89 -11.42
CA VAL A 697 24.82 22.03 -12.88
C VAL A 697 24.81 20.67 -13.59
N ALA A 698 23.91 20.51 -14.55
CA ALA A 698 23.72 19.28 -15.32
C ALA A 698 24.91 18.98 -16.24
N THR A 699 25.30 17.70 -16.32
CA THR A 699 26.37 17.22 -17.22
C THR A 699 25.89 16.86 -18.63
N ALA A 700 24.57 16.79 -18.86
CA ALA A 700 23.93 16.64 -20.17
C ALA A 700 22.49 17.21 -20.15
N THR A 701 21.96 17.61 -21.31
CA THR A 701 20.71 18.38 -21.43
C THR A 701 19.50 17.52 -21.84
N PRO A 702 18.40 17.46 -21.05
CA PRO A 702 17.15 16.75 -21.41
C PRO A 702 16.20 17.56 -22.31
N THR A 703 15.12 16.92 -22.78
CA THR A 703 14.22 17.44 -23.84
C THR A 703 12.84 17.88 -23.34
N ALA A 704 12.37 19.03 -23.83
CA ALA A 704 11.01 19.61 -23.77
C ALA A 704 10.43 20.02 -22.39
N SER A 705 10.04 21.30 -22.30
CA SER A 705 9.27 21.91 -21.18
C SER A 705 8.41 23.07 -21.70
N LEU A 706 7.47 23.58 -20.88
CA LEU A 706 6.56 24.68 -21.22
C LEU A 706 7.32 25.92 -21.73
N ALA A 707 7.06 26.30 -22.99
CA ALA A 707 7.78 27.37 -23.67
C ALA A 707 6.89 28.17 -24.64
N ARG A 708 7.34 29.38 -25.00
CA ARG A 708 6.72 30.16 -26.08
C ARG A 708 7.22 29.63 -27.41
N LYS A 709 6.32 29.00 -28.16
CA LYS A 709 6.63 28.35 -29.43
C LYS A 709 7.05 29.39 -30.48
N PRO A 710 8.27 29.34 -31.03
CA PRO A 710 8.75 30.39 -31.93
C PRO A 710 8.06 30.36 -33.31
N THR A 711 7.62 29.19 -33.76
CA THR A 711 6.98 28.98 -35.07
C THR A 711 5.87 27.93 -34.98
N VAL A 712 4.78 28.18 -35.71
CA VAL A 712 3.63 27.28 -35.89
C VAL A 712 3.33 27.29 -37.38
N SER A 713 4.10 26.50 -38.13
CA SER A 713 4.21 26.60 -39.59
C SER A 713 2.84 26.61 -40.28
N PRO A 714 2.53 27.58 -41.19
CA PRO A 714 3.44 28.54 -41.83
C PRO A 714 3.72 29.85 -41.05
N TYR A 715 3.18 30.01 -39.85
CA TYR A 715 3.25 31.25 -39.07
C TYR A 715 4.47 31.31 -38.14
N SER A 716 4.99 32.51 -37.92
CA SER A 716 6.04 32.83 -36.95
C SER A 716 5.47 33.67 -35.80
N ARG A 717 5.99 33.48 -34.59
CA ARG A 717 5.55 34.21 -33.39
C ARG A 717 5.96 35.68 -33.47
N LEU A 718 5.00 36.59 -33.30
CA LEU A 718 5.23 38.03 -33.27
C LEU A 718 5.38 38.56 -31.84
N GLY A 719 4.73 37.94 -30.85
CA GLY A 719 4.84 38.27 -29.43
C GLY A 719 3.49 38.34 -28.72
N CYS A 720 3.50 38.78 -27.46
CA CYS A 720 2.28 39.15 -26.76
C CYS A 720 1.80 40.57 -27.13
N PHE A 721 0.50 40.74 -27.39
CA PHE A 721 -0.13 42.01 -27.78
C PHE A 721 -1.37 42.31 -26.92
N THR A 722 -1.77 43.58 -26.80
CA THR A 722 -3.02 43.98 -26.13
C THR A 722 -4.24 43.75 -27.02
N GLU A 723 -5.30 43.16 -26.47
CA GLU A 723 -6.64 43.34 -27.03
C GLU A 723 -7.11 44.81 -26.80
N VAL A 724 -7.96 45.31 -27.68
CA VAL A 724 -8.37 46.73 -27.79
C VAL A 724 -9.86 46.90 -27.47
N ALA A 725 -10.30 48.16 -27.35
CA ALA A 725 -11.73 48.47 -27.37
C ALA A 725 -12.32 48.13 -28.76
N GLY A 726 -12.86 46.92 -28.88
CA GLY A 726 -13.29 46.27 -30.13
C GLY A 726 -12.82 44.81 -30.19
N ARG A 727 -12.18 44.44 -31.31
CA ARG A 727 -11.33 43.25 -31.45
C ARG A 727 -10.12 43.59 -32.32
N ALA A 728 -8.92 43.17 -31.89
CA ALA A 728 -7.66 43.48 -32.56
C ALA A 728 -7.46 42.66 -33.85
N LEU A 729 -8.05 41.47 -33.91
CA LEU A 729 -8.26 40.69 -35.14
C LEU A 729 -9.77 40.54 -35.37
N THR A 730 -10.25 41.01 -36.54
CA THR A 730 -11.68 41.16 -36.86
C THR A 730 -12.24 40.10 -37.82
N GLY A 731 -11.50 39.02 -38.06
CA GLY A 731 -11.94 37.88 -38.87
C GLY A 731 -12.71 36.85 -38.06
N THR A 732 -12.55 35.57 -38.42
CA THR A 732 -13.19 34.44 -37.72
C THR A 732 -12.70 34.32 -36.28
N ARG A 733 -13.59 33.95 -35.36
CA ARG A 733 -13.23 33.57 -33.98
C ARG A 733 -14.01 32.35 -33.50
N PHE A 734 -13.41 31.57 -32.61
CA PHE A 734 -14.05 30.46 -31.91
C PHE A 734 -13.36 30.20 -30.56
N ALA A 735 -13.99 29.44 -29.68
CA ALA A 735 -13.39 28.95 -28.45
C ALA A 735 -13.56 27.44 -28.35
N ASP A 736 -12.58 26.76 -27.76
CA ASP A 736 -12.44 25.29 -27.80
C ASP A 736 -11.65 24.86 -26.56
N ASP A 737 -12.14 23.89 -25.78
CA ASP A 737 -11.40 23.44 -24.58
C ASP A 737 -10.18 22.58 -24.93
N ALA A 738 -10.09 22.10 -26.18
CA ALA A 738 -8.90 21.46 -26.73
C ALA A 738 -7.93 22.45 -27.42
N MET A 739 -7.99 23.75 -27.10
CA MET A 739 -7.19 24.78 -27.79
C MET A 739 -5.67 24.52 -27.70
N THR A 740 -5.02 24.44 -28.87
CA THR A 740 -3.56 24.56 -29.04
C THR A 740 -3.27 25.61 -30.10
N LEU A 741 -2.03 26.05 -30.20
CA LEU A 741 -1.60 26.99 -31.22
C LEU A 741 -1.74 26.40 -32.64
N GLU A 742 -1.53 25.09 -32.83
CA GLU A 742 -1.79 24.40 -34.11
C GLU A 742 -3.27 24.38 -34.45
N LEU A 743 -4.14 24.11 -33.46
CA LEU A 743 -5.59 24.05 -33.69
C LEU A 743 -6.12 25.42 -34.13
N CYS A 744 -5.59 26.50 -33.54
CA CYS A 744 -5.89 27.86 -33.97
C CYS A 744 -5.31 28.16 -35.35
N ALA A 745 -4.03 27.88 -35.59
CA ALA A 745 -3.36 28.08 -36.89
C ALA A 745 -4.08 27.35 -38.05
N ALA A 746 -4.49 26.10 -37.83
CA ALA A 746 -5.16 25.28 -38.83
C ALA A 746 -6.53 25.87 -39.23
N LYS A 747 -7.36 26.27 -38.26
CA LYS A 747 -8.67 26.90 -38.53
C LYS A 747 -8.53 28.35 -39.04
N CYS A 748 -7.41 29.03 -38.77
CA CYS A 748 -7.08 30.36 -39.30
C CYS A 748 -6.26 30.35 -40.60
N SER A 749 -6.02 29.19 -41.24
CA SER A 749 -5.11 29.01 -42.38
C SER A 749 -5.39 29.84 -43.64
N SER A 750 -6.57 30.47 -43.76
CA SER A 750 -6.93 31.43 -44.81
C SER A 750 -6.64 32.90 -44.46
N PHE A 751 -6.03 33.18 -43.30
CA PHE A 751 -5.76 34.52 -42.79
C PHE A 751 -4.26 34.79 -42.57
N SER A 752 -3.85 36.05 -42.70
CA SER A 752 -2.45 36.49 -42.51
C SER A 752 -1.93 36.37 -41.08
N TYR A 753 -2.83 36.42 -40.09
CA TYR A 753 -2.54 36.36 -38.67
C TYR A 753 -3.53 35.45 -37.93
N PHE A 754 -3.04 34.82 -36.87
CA PHE A 754 -3.88 34.25 -35.81
C PHE A 754 -3.37 34.67 -34.44
N ALA A 755 -4.27 34.76 -33.47
CA ALA A 755 -3.95 34.95 -32.07
C ALA A 755 -4.78 34.03 -31.19
N THR A 756 -4.26 33.73 -30.01
CA THR A 756 -5.01 33.04 -28.95
C THR A 756 -5.14 33.95 -27.72
N GLU A 757 -6.28 33.84 -27.03
CA GLU A 757 -6.61 34.57 -25.82
C GLU A 757 -7.13 33.62 -24.73
N TYR A 758 -6.93 33.98 -23.47
CA TYR A 758 -7.61 33.40 -22.31
C TYR A 758 -7.62 31.84 -22.27
N SER A 759 -6.47 31.21 -22.57
CA SER A 759 -6.26 29.76 -22.68
C SER A 759 -7.00 29.04 -23.82
N ARG A 760 -8.23 29.44 -24.14
CA ARG A 760 -9.21 28.64 -24.91
C ARG A 760 -9.85 29.36 -26.10
N GLU A 761 -9.51 30.62 -26.36
CA GLU A 761 -10.08 31.41 -27.47
C GLU A 761 -9.08 31.58 -28.61
N CYS A 762 -9.58 31.55 -29.85
CA CYS A 762 -8.80 31.73 -31.07
C CYS A 762 -9.44 32.79 -31.97
N TYR A 763 -8.59 33.65 -32.53
CA TYR A 763 -8.95 34.82 -33.33
C TYR A 763 -8.11 34.86 -34.62
N CYS A 764 -8.74 34.94 -35.78
CA CYS A 764 -8.09 35.05 -37.08
C CYS A 764 -8.22 36.48 -37.66
N GLY A 765 -7.27 36.94 -38.46
CA GLY A 765 -7.42 38.22 -39.16
C GLY A 765 -6.36 38.49 -40.23
N ASN A 766 -6.69 39.39 -41.17
CA ASN A 766 -5.75 39.84 -42.22
C ASN A 766 -5.08 41.18 -41.88
N ILE A 767 -5.56 41.88 -40.86
CA ILE A 767 -5.07 43.16 -40.36
C ILE A 767 -5.13 43.10 -38.84
N LEU A 768 -4.07 43.53 -38.16
CA LEU A 768 -4.05 43.82 -36.73
C LEU A 768 -4.46 45.29 -36.52
N ASP A 769 -5.39 45.56 -35.60
CA ASP A 769 -5.75 46.94 -35.22
C ASP A 769 -4.52 47.70 -34.72
N SER A 770 -4.25 48.90 -35.25
CA SER A 770 -3.05 49.67 -34.92
C SER A 770 -2.99 50.19 -33.48
N ARG A 771 -4.06 50.01 -32.70
CA ARG A 771 -4.11 50.27 -31.25
C ARG A 771 -3.67 49.04 -30.43
N SER A 772 -3.54 47.87 -31.06
CA SER A 772 -3.01 46.65 -30.43
C SER A 772 -1.49 46.76 -30.37
N ILE A 773 -0.97 47.05 -29.17
CA ILE A 773 0.46 47.25 -28.95
C ILE A 773 1.12 45.97 -28.45
N LYS A 774 2.37 45.72 -28.88
CA LYS A 774 3.19 44.65 -28.33
C LYS A 774 3.57 45.00 -26.89
N VAL A 775 3.41 44.05 -25.99
CA VAL A 775 3.65 44.19 -24.54
C VAL A 775 4.66 43.16 -24.05
N ALA A 776 4.91 43.09 -22.74
CA ALA A 776 5.81 42.10 -22.18
C ALA A 776 5.23 40.69 -22.41
N ASP A 777 6.05 39.76 -22.90
CA ASP A 777 5.61 38.41 -23.21
C ASP A 777 4.95 37.70 -22.00
N GLY A 778 5.40 38.00 -20.79
CA GLY A 778 4.81 37.52 -19.53
C GLY A 778 3.39 38.00 -19.22
N GLU A 779 2.80 38.90 -20.02
CA GLU A 779 1.38 39.25 -19.93
C GLU A 779 0.49 38.23 -20.68
N CYS A 780 1.07 37.48 -21.62
CA CYS A 780 0.46 36.30 -22.23
C CYS A 780 0.87 35.06 -21.43
N ASN A 781 0.47 34.98 -20.17
CA ASN A 781 0.88 33.94 -19.22
C ASN A 781 -0.09 32.75 -19.10
N MET A 782 -1.24 32.78 -19.80
CA MET A 782 -2.21 31.70 -19.75
C MET A 782 -1.77 30.56 -20.68
N VAL A 783 -1.74 29.35 -20.14
CA VAL A 783 -1.32 28.12 -20.84
C VAL A 783 -2.48 27.63 -21.71
N CYS A 784 -2.18 27.02 -22.87
CA CYS A 784 -3.20 26.52 -23.79
C CYS A 784 -4.08 25.43 -23.16
N ALA A 785 -5.40 25.53 -23.32
CA ALA A 785 -6.36 24.63 -22.68
C ALA A 785 -6.17 23.15 -23.09
N GLY A 786 -5.80 22.91 -24.35
CA GLY A 786 -5.44 21.60 -24.88
C GLY A 786 -3.95 21.27 -24.84
N SER A 787 -3.08 22.12 -24.28
CA SER A 787 -1.62 21.84 -24.23
C SER A 787 -0.92 22.56 -23.08
N ILE A 788 -0.43 21.79 -22.10
CA ILE A 788 0.31 22.32 -20.95
C ILE A 788 1.73 22.82 -21.28
N TYR A 789 2.13 22.78 -22.56
CA TYR A 789 3.51 23.05 -23.00
C TYR A 789 3.68 24.35 -23.79
N GLU A 790 2.60 25.11 -24.00
CA GLU A 790 2.60 26.37 -24.75
C GLU A 790 1.60 27.39 -24.19
N TYR A 791 1.80 28.66 -24.54
CA TYR A 791 0.99 29.79 -24.06
C TYR A 791 -0.09 30.17 -25.08
N CYS A 792 -1.32 30.37 -24.61
CA CYS A 792 -2.47 30.83 -25.39
C CYS A 792 -3.02 32.14 -24.79
N GLY A 793 -2.21 33.20 -24.90
CA GLY A 793 -2.59 34.56 -24.52
C GLY A 793 -2.68 34.80 -23.01
N GLY A 794 -3.59 35.69 -22.63
CA GLY A 794 -3.91 36.09 -21.26
C GLY A 794 -5.19 36.92 -21.24
N SER A 795 -5.59 37.47 -20.09
CA SER A 795 -6.79 38.32 -20.01
C SER A 795 -6.59 39.65 -20.76
N ASN A 796 -7.33 39.86 -21.86
CA ASN A 796 -7.14 40.99 -22.78
C ASN A 796 -5.72 40.99 -23.41
N ARG A 797 -5.15 39.80 -23.64
CA ARG A 797 -3.77 39.61 -24.13
C ARG A 797 -3.69 38.50 -25.18
N LEU A 798 -3.27 38.89 -26.37
CA LEU A 798 -3.19 38.06 -27.55
C LEU A 798 -1.77 37.52 -27.74
N GLU A 799 -1.61 36.19 -27.71
CA GLU A 799 -0.37 35.54 -28.13
C GLU A 799 -0.42 35.37 -29.66
N LEU A 800 0.31 36.24 -30.37
CA LEU A 800 0.07 36.57 -31.79
C LEU A 800 1.11 35.94 -32.73
N TYR A 801 0.62 35.38 -33.82
CA TYR A 801 1.40 34.76 -34.90
C TYR A 801 1.02 35.35 -36.26
N GLY A 802 1.98 35.49 -37.17
CA GLY A 802 1.78 36.02 -38.53
C GLY A 802 2.53 35.19 -39.57
N LEU A 803 2.03 35.18 -40.81
CA LEU A 803 2.66 34.43 -41.91
C LEU A 803 4.11 34.87 -42.14
N SER A 804 5.01 33.89 -42.26
CA SER A 804 6.47 34.11 -42.32
C SER A 804 6.96 34.76 -43.63
N THR A 805 6.05 35.14 -44.54
CA THR A 805 6.31 35.75 -45.85
C THR A 805 5.88 37.22 -45.94
N ILE A 806 5.49 37.86 -44.83
CA ILE A 806 5.25 39.31 -44.80
C ILE A 806 6.61 40.03 -45.01
N PRO A 807 6.76 40.92 -46.01
CA PRO A 807 8.03 41.60 -46.25
C PRO A 807 8.44 42.50 -45.07
N SER A 808 9.71 42.43 -44.68
CA SER A 808 10.27 43.32 -43.65
C SER A 808 10.25 44.78 -44.09
N PRO A 809 9.63 45.71 -43.33
CA PRO A 809 9.72 47.13 -43.58
C PRO A 809 11.07 47.69 -43.09
N GLY A 810 12.12 47.49 -43.90
CA GLY A 810 13.33 48.32 -43.88
C GLY A 810 14.51 47.79 -43.09
N SER A 811 15.36 46.99 -43.75
CA SER A 811 16.78 47.31 -43.72
C SER A 811 17.07 48.20 -44.93
N THR A 812 17.20 49.50 -44.70
CA THR A 812 17.55 50.46 -45.77
C THR A 812 18.56 51.46 -45.24
N THR A 813 19.84 51.18 -45.44
CA THR A 813 20.89 52.21 -45.38
C THR A 813 20.62 53.24 -46.48
N VAL A 814 20.15 54.43 -46.10
CA VAL A 814 20.03 55.57 -47.03
C VAL A 814 20.92 56.70 -46.54
N THR A 815 21.99 56.96 -47.28
CA THR A 815 22.84 58.14 -47.12
C THR A 815 22.02 59.40 -47.31
N SER A 816 22.31 60.44 -46.52
CA SER A 816 21.52 61.68 -46.44
C SER A 816 21.28 62.41 -47.77
N SER A 817 20.21 63.24 -47.81
CA SER A 817 19.78 64.20 -48.86
C SER A 817 18.63 63.70 -49.76
N SER A 818 17.61 64.49 -50.16
CA SER A 818 17.25 65.87 -49.76
C SER A 818 15.87 66.34 -50.30
N ILE A 819 15.15 67.14 -49.50
CA ILE A 819 14.31 68.32 -49.91
C ILE A 819 13.02 68.09 -50.75
N SER A 820 11.88 68.10 -50.03
CA SER A 820 10.73 69.04 -50.14
C SER A 820 9.66 69.03 -51.27
N SER A 821 8.40 69.21 -50.82
CA SER A 821 7.22 69.81 -51.54
C SER A 821 6.49 68.92 -52.59
N THR A 822 5.20 69.08 -52.95
CA THR A 822 4.15 70.10 -52.67
C THR A 822 2.71 69.50 -52.61
N ILE A 823 1.95 69.82 -51.55
CA ILE A 823 0.49 70.08 -51.41
C ILE A 823 -0.51 69.70 -52.55
N MET A 824 -1.58 68.90 -52.26
CA MET A 824 -3.03 69.32 -52.34
C MET A 824 -4.11 68.20 -52.21
N LYS A 825 -5.18 68.49 -51.43
CA LYS A 825 -6.63 68.15 -51.61
C LYS A 825 -7.07 66.65 -51.59
N THR A 826 -8.32 66.21 -51.31
CA THR A 826 -9.65 66.73 -50.81
C THR A 826 -10.60 65.50 -50.62
N THR A 827 -11.67 65.41 -49.80
CA THR A 827 -12.23 66.16 -48.63
C THR A 827 -13.43 65.37 -48.03
N SER A 828 -13.63 65.44 -46.70
CA SER A 828 -14.93 65.24 -45.98
C SER A 828 -15.52 63.80 -45.94
N SER A 829 -16.44 63.43 -45.04
CA SER A 829 -17.32 64.17 -44.08
C SER A 829 -17.35 63.45 -42.70
N SER A 830 -17.35 64.11 -41.53
CA SER A 830 -18.49 64.69 -40.74
C SER A 830 -19.63 63.69 -40.41
N THR A 831 -20.29 63.66 -39.23
CA THR A 831 -20.58 64.71 -38.20
C THR A 831 -20.84 63.99 -36.84
N THR A 832 -20.27 64.35 -35.67
CA THR A 832 -20.75 65.28 -34.59
C THR A 832 -22.22 65.04 -34.15
N ILE A 833 -22.59 64.81 -32.86
CA ILE A 833 -22.73 65.74 -31.69
C ILE A 833 -22.91 64.87 -30.39
N GLN A 834 -22.18 65.05 -29.28
CA GLN A 834 -22.40 65.95 -28.09
C GLN A 834 -23.63 65.58 -27.23
N SER A 835 -23.67 65.68 -25.88
CA SER A 835 -22.83 66.31 -24.82
C SER A 835 -22.82 65.41 -23.53
N LEU A 836 -22.48 65.75 -22.27
CA LEU A 836 -22.20 66.98 -21.50
C LEU A 836 -21.17 66.69 -20.35
N LEU A 837 -21.23 67.33 -19.16
CA LEU A 837 -20.26 67.22 -18.04
C LEU A 837 -20.89 67.42 -16.64
N THR A 838 -20.24 66.89 -15.58
CA THR A 838 -19.84 67.54 -14.28
C THR A 838 -18.98 66.54 -13.46
N SER A 839 -17.78 66.88 -12.97
CA SER A 839 -17.45 67.57 -11.68
C SER A 839 -17.78 66.71 -10.42
N VAL A 840 -16.93 66.50 -9.40
CA VAL A 840 -15.86 67.35 -8.80
C VAL A 840 -14.66 66.53 -8.21
N SER A 841 -13.64 67.25 -7.72
CA SER A 841 -12.37 66.92 -7.00
C SER A 841 -12.46 65.97 -5.76
N SER A 842 -11.39 65.48 -5.10
CA SER A 842 -9.98 65.97 -4.94
C SER A 842 -8.93 64.87 -4.63
N LEU A 843 -7.64 65.21 -4.81
CA LEU A 843 -6.44 64.55 -4.25
C LEU A 843 -6.25 64.95 -2.75
N THR A 844 -5.31 64.49 -1.90
CA THR A 844 -4.03 63.74 -2.01
C THR A 844 -3.66 63.15 -0.63
N PHE A 845 -2.63 62.29 -0.53
CA PHE A 845 -1.51 62.25 0.47
C PHE A 845 -0.94 60.80 0.58
N THR A 846 0.04 60.39 -0.25
CA THR A 846 1.51 60.47 -0.04
C THR A 846 2.03 60.11 1.37
N THR A 847 2.78 59.00 1.43
CA THR A 847 3.66 58.56 2.52
C THR A 847 5.06 59.21 2.49
N SER A 848 5.73 59.40 3.64
CA SER A 848 7.14 58.97 3.90
C SER A 848 7.72 59.56 5.21
N GLN A 849 8.83 58.94 5.69
CA GLN A 849 9.79 59.44 6.71
C GLN A 849 9.30 59.50 8.19
N SER A 850 10.13 59.32 9.24
CA SER A 850 11.50 58.76 9.38
C SER A 850 11.88 58.45 10.85
N SER A 851 12.81 57.51 11.05
CA SER A 851 13.85 57.39 12.11
C SER A 851 13.61 57.69 13.62
N SER A 852 13.87 56.64 14.44
CA SER A 852 14.73 56.58 15.66
C SER A 852 14.44 57.36 16.97
N THR A 853 14.37 56.60 18.08
CA THR A 853 14.82 56.91 19.48
C THR A 853 14.05 58.01 20.27
N THR A 854 13.96 58.04 21.62
CA THR A 854 14.72 57.39 22.74
C THR A 854 13.91 57.37 24.07
N ILE A 855 14.45 56.75 25.14
CA ILE A 855 14.13 56.94 26.60
C ILE A 855 12.80 56.29 27.08
N SER A 856 12.69 55.59 28.24
CA SER A 856 13.55 55.50 29.45
C SER A 856 13.65 54.08 30.07
N ILE A 857 14.66 53.90 30.95
CA ILE A 857 14.88 52.78 31.92
C ILE A 857 14.56 53.30 33.37
N PRO A 858 14.68 52.57 34.53
CA PRO A 858 15.42 51.33 34.90
C PRO A 858 14.55 50.12 35.41
N VAL A 859 14.99 48.85 35.40
CA VAL A 859 15.88 48.09 36.36
C VAL A 859 15.25 47.98 37.77
N SER A 860 15.01 46.80 38.39
CA SER A 860 16.00 45.75 38.74
C SER A 860 15.48 44.30 38.75
N SER A 861 16.42 43.35 38.56
CA SER A 861 16.30 41.90 38.82
C SER A 861 16.97 41.49 40.14
N ILE A 862 16.65 40.30 40.70
CA ILE A 862 17.58 39.39 41.41
C ILE A 862 16.92 38.01 41.63
N SER A 863 17.73 36.96 41.74
CA SER A 863 17.28 35.55 41.74
C SER A 863 17.30 34.87 43.12
N SER A 864 16.46 33.84 43.27
CA SER A 864 16.70 32.58 44.02
C SER A 864 17.16 32.61 45.50
N GLN A 865 16.36 32.03 46.41
CA GLN A 865 16.71 30.76 47.11
C GLN A 865 15.63 30.22 48.10
N THR A 866 15.44 28.89 48.06
CA THR A 866 15.24 27.87 49.12
C THR A 866 14.41 28.10 50.42
N SER A 867 13.74 27.01 50.85
CA SER A 867 13.46 26.58 52.26
C SER A 867 12.20 27.06 53.03
N SER A 868 11.16 26.21 53.00
CA SER A 868 10.54 25.48 54.14
C SER A 868 10.04 26.16 55.45
N SER A 869 8.87 25.65 55.91
CA SER A 869 8.50 25.35 57.32
C SER A 869 7.71 26.32 58.23
N THR A 870 6.37 26.10 58.27
CA THR A 870 5.56 25.76 59.48
C THR A 870 5.08 26.84 60.50
N VAL A 871 3.90 26.56 61.09
CA VAL A 871 3.20 27.14 62.29
C VAL A 871 2.79 28.63 62.27
N THR A 872 1.63 29.05 62.84
CA THR A 872 0.56 28.32 63.59
C THR A 872 -0.82 28.57 62.90
N THR A 873 -2.05 28.69 63.45
CA THR A 873 -2.63 28.79 64.82
C THR A 873 -4.08 28.26 64.82
N GLN A 874 -4.72 28.14 65.98
CA GLN A 874 -6.17 27.86 66.19
C GLN A 874 -6.75 28.91 67.18
N PRO A 875 -8.07 28.94 67.51
CA PRO A 875 -8.58 28.06 68.59
C PRO A 875 -10.09 27.62 68.55
N THR A 876 -10.38 26.39 69.00
CA THR A 876 -11.53 25.93 69.86
C THR A 876 -13.01 26.23 69.51
N SER A 877 -14.05 25.44 69.84
CA SER A 877 -14.28 24.06 70.40
C SER A 877 -15.81 23.81 70.48
N GLY A 878 -16.43 22.64 70.72
CA GLY A 878 -15.98 21.24 70.95
C GLY A 878 -16.86 20.51 72.00
N SER A 879 -16.82 19.16 72.04
CA SER A 879 -17.29 18.26 73.14
C SER A 879 -18.82 18.04 73.39
N ALA A 880 -19.32 16.91 73.93
CA ALA A 880 -18.74 15.58 74.27
C ALA A 880 -19.82 14.46 74.48
N LYS A 881 -19.41 13.28 74.97
CA LYS A 881 -20.10 11.95 75.01
C LYS A 881 -20.03 11.29 76.41
N PRO A 882 -20.94 10.34 76.76
CA PRO A 882 -20.53 9.06 77.41
C PRO A 882 -21.25 7.82 76.77
N THR A 883 -20.75 6.57 76.67
CA THR A 883 -19.93 5.65 77.54
C THR A 883 -20.80 5.03 78.66
N SER A 884 -20.85 3.72 78.95
CA SER A 884 -19.94 2.53 78.84
C SER A 884 -20.76 1.20 78.65
N SER A 885 -20.27 -0.05 78.56
CA SER A 885 -19.04 -0.71 78.03
C SER A 885 -19.03 -2.26 78.27
N ALA A 886 -18.40 -3.05 77.37
CA ALA A 886 -17.91 -4.44 77.55
C ALA A 886 -18.94 -5.60 77.58
N SER A 887 -18.64 -6.85 77.19
CA SER A 887 -17.39 -7.56 76.76
C SER A 887 -17.72 -8.45 75.53
N SER A 888 -16.95 -9.40 74.95
CA SER A 888 -15.58 -9.99 75.00
C SER A 888 -15.48 -10.97 73.79
N SER A 889 -14.34 -11.42 73.24
CA SER A 889 -12.90 -11.19 73.43
C SER A 889 -12.17 -11.42 72.08
N SER A 890 -10.91 -10.99 71.94
CA SER A 890 -10.23 -10.96 70.63
C SER A 890 -8.69 -11.03 70.68
N LEU A 891 -8.11 -11.56 69.60
CA LEU A 891 -6.78 -11.25 69.04
C LEU A 891 -5.51 -11.51 69.88
N SER A 892 -4.44 -11.92 69.18
CA SER A 892 -3.10 -11.32 69.32
C SER A 892 -2.27 -11.55 68.05
N SER A 893 -1.26 -10.71 67.87
CA SER A 893 -0.35 -10.64 66.71
C SER A 893 1.12 -10.63 67.17
N THR A 894 2.05 -10.32 66.26
CA THR A 894 3.38 -9.67 66.51
C THR A 894 4.64 -10.54 66.27
N PHE A 895 5.59 -9.93 65.55
CA PHE A 895 7.00 -10.25 65.25
C PHE A 895 7.79 -11.02 66.36
N THR A 896 8.81 -11.84 66.08
CA THR A 896 10.19 -11.38 65.70
C THR A 896 11.17 -12.56 65.36
N SER A 897 12.15 -12.25 64.51
CA SER A 897 13.35 -12.93 63.94
C SER A 897 14.11 -14.10 64.62
N THR A 898 14.88 -14.81 63.75
CA THR A 898 16.30 -15.30 63.84
C THR A 898 16.62 -16.82 63.97
N SER A 899 17.63 -17.25 63.18
CA SER A 899 18.50 -18.46 63.35
C SER A 899 17.92 -19.87 63.12
N SER A 900 18.68 -20.91 62.69
CA SER A 900 20.01 -20.99 62.01
C SER A 900 20.37 -22.45 61.63
N ILE A 901 21.06 -22.68 60.49
CA ILE A 901 21.97 -23.83 60.19
C ILE A 901 21.31 -25.25 60.18
N THR A 902 21.35 -26.03 59.09
CA THR A 902 22.48 -26.94 58.80
C THR A 902 22.57 -27.35 57.33
N THR A 903 23.75 -27.03 56.79
CA THR A 903 24.48 -27.50 55.61
C THR A 903 24.38 -28.98 55.24
N GLY A 904 24.37 -29.29 53.94
CA GLY A 904 24.43 -30.64 53.37
C GLY A 904 25.04 -30.67 51.96
N THR A 905 26.33 -30.36 51.86
CA THR A 905 27.11 -30.24 50.62
C THR A 905 27.23 -31.54 49.81
N GLY A 906 27.07 -31.44 48.48
CA GLY A 906 27.54 -32.42 47.50
C GLY A 906 28.05 -31.70 46.24
N SER A 907 29.24 -32.02 45.77
CA SER A 907 29.94 -31.31 44.67
C SER A 907 30.77 -32.29 43.82
N ILE A 908 31.39 -31.79 42.73
CA ILE A 908 32.32 -32.52 41.83
C ILE A 908 31.57 -33.50 40.89
N SER A 909 31.91 -33.73 39.62
CA SER A 909 33.11 -33.37 38.81
C SER A 909 32.77 -32.88 37.40
N THR A 910 33.75 -32.27 36.73
CA THR A 910 33.83 -32.13 35.27
C THR A 910 34.46 -33.37 34.59
N LYS A 911 34.42 -33.38 33.24
CA LYS A 911 34.86 -34.37 32.22
C LYS A 911 33.69 -35.15 31.58
N GLY A 912 33.70 -35.39 30.27
CA GLY A 912 34.69 -34.97 29.25
C GLY A 912 34.27 -35.30 27.81
N SER A 913 35.01 -34.76 26.84
CA SER A 913 34.75 -34.94 25.41
C SER A 913 34.91 -36.39 24.93
N SER A 914 34.06 -36.82 23.99
CA SER A 914 34.46 -37.72 22.91
C SER A 914 33.69 -37.41 21.64
N THR A 915 34.37 -37.49 20.50
CA THR A 915 33.86 -37.18 19.15
C THR A 915 33.17 -38.37 18.52
N GLY A 916 32.04 -38.13 17.83
CA GLY A 916 31.41 -39.08 16.92
C GLY A 916 30.95 -38.37 15.65
N SER A 917 31.71 -38.50 14.56
CA SER A 917 31.32 -37.96 13.24
C SER A 917 30.58 -39.03 12.43
N VAL A 918 29.40 -38.71 11.92
CA VAL A 918 28.67 -39.58 10.97
C VAL A 918 28.13 -38.77 9.80
N THR A 919 28.84 -38.91 8.69
CA THR A 919 28.54 -38.54 7.31
C THR A 919 27.07 -38.30 6.97
N SER A 920 26.73 -37.07 6.56
CA SER A 920 25.53 -36.79 5.76
C SER A 920 25.80 -37.05 4.27
N SER A 921 24.90 -37.78 3.61
CA SER A 921 24.93 -38.00 2.16
C SER A 921 23.99 -37.00 1.47
N PRO A 922 24.32 -36.45 0.28
CA PRO A 922 23.52 -35.40 -0.34
C PRO A 922 22.25 -35.96 -1.03
N SER A 923 21.09 -35.67 -0.45
CA SER A 923 19.80 -35.85 -1.14
C SER A 923 19.61 -34.77 -2.21
N THR A 924 19.54 -35.18 -3.47
CA THR A 924 19.26 -34.30 -4.62
C THR A 924 17.82 -33.78 -4.59
N THR A 925 17.62 -32.49 -4.36
CA THR A 925 16.31 -31.83 -4.51
C THR A 925 16.01 -31.52 -5.98
N THR A 926 14.95 -32.13 -6.50
CA THR A 926 14.53 -32.01 -7.90
C THR A 926 13.73 -30.72 -8.11
N ALA A 927 13.72 -30.17 -9.34
CA ALA A 927 13.00 -28.94 -9.65
C ALA A 927 11.47 -29.06 -9.47
N SER A 928 10.83 -28.01 -8.96
CA SER A 928 9.41 -27.97 -8.62
C SER A 928 8.49 -27.83 -9.84
N SER A 929 8.21 -28.96 -10.50
CA SER A 929 7.03 -29.13 -11.34
C SER A 929 5.76 -29.30 -10.50
N LEU A 930 4.58 -29.20 -11.12
CA LEU A 930 3.29 -29.51 -10.47
C LEU A 930 3.28 -30.97 -9.97
N GLN A 931 3.15 -31.17 -8.66
CA GLN A 931 3.33 -32.49 -8.04
C GLN A 931 2.49 -32.67 -6.76
N HIS A 932 2.23 -33.93 -6.40
CA HIS A 932 1.65 -34.31 -5.11
C HIS A 932 2.69 -34.05 -4.01
N ILE A 933 2.41 -33.15 -3.07
CA ILE A 933 3.40 -32.70 -2.08
C ILE A 933 3.53 -33.74 -0.97
N PRO A 934 4.70 -34.36 -0.70
CA PRO A 934 4.80 -35.45 0.28
C PRO A 934 4.47 -35.05 1.73
N THR A 935 4.75 -33.80 2.10
CA THR A 935 4.59 -33.28 3.47
C THR A 935 4.19 -31.80 3.46
N VAL A 936 3.18 -31.44 4.24
CA VAL A 936 2.64 -30.07 4.33
C VAL A 936 2.51 -29.70 5.81
N GLY A 937 3.41 -28.84 6.29
CA GLY A 937 3.57 -28.59 7.73
C GLY A 937 3.86 -29.90 8.49
N ASN A 938 3.08 -30.18 9.53
CA ASN A 938 3.18 -31.41 10.32
C ASN A 938 2.47 -32.63 9.68
N TYR A 939 1.83 -32.48 8.52
CA TYR A 939 1.07 -33.55 7.88
C TYR A 939 1.86 -34.26 6.78
N THR A 940 1.70 -35.58 6.68
CA THR A 940 2.25 -36.42 5.61
C THR A 940 1.13 -36.86 4.67
N LEU A 941 1.39 -36.81 3.35
CA LEU A 941 0.46 -37.26 2.31
C LEU A 941 0.09 -38.74 2.48
N GLN A 942 -1.22 -39.01 2.57
CA GLN A 942 -1.81 -40.35 2.58
C GLN A 942 -2.32 -40.77 1.19
N GLY A 943 -2.16 -39.92 0.17
CA GLY A 943 -2.54 -40.15 -1.21
C GLY A 943 -4.03 -39.93 -1.49
N CYS A 944 -4.40 -40.05 -2.76
CA CYS A 944 -5.76 -39.81 -3.24
C CYS A 944 -6.77 -40.82 -2.67
N ARG A 945 -7.88 -40.33 -2.12
CA ARG A 945 -8.99 -41.12 -1.53
C ARG A 945 -10.31 -40.78 -2.20
N LYS A 946 -11.29 -41.68 -2.09
CA LYS A 946 -12.64 -41.50 -2.63
C LYS A 946 -13.55 -40.83 -1.61
N GLU A 947 -14.47 -39.99 -2.09
CA GLU A 947 -15.62 -39.59 -1.27
C GLU A 947 -16.49 -40.80 -0.89
N ALA A 948 -17.22 -40.69 0.23
CA ALA A 948 -17.96 -41.81 0.78
C ALA A 948 -19.20 -42.16 -0.07
N THR A 949 -19.42 -43.45 -0.33
CA THR A 949 -20.34 -43.94 -1.38
C THR A 949 -21.84 -43.84 -1.04
N SER A 950 -22.21 -43.00 -0.08
CA SER A 950 -23.55 -42.91 0.53
C SER A 950 -24.04 -41.47 0.79
N GLY A 951 -23.35 -40.45 0.24
CA GLY A 951 -23.74 -39.03 0.42
C GLY A 951 -23.26 -38.38 1.72
N VAL A 952 -22.40 -39.08 2.47
CA VAL A 952 -21.65 -38.54 3.62
C VAL A 952 -20.30 -38.01 3.09
N ARG A 953 -19.70 -37.04 3.78
CA ARG A 953 -18.34 -36.52 3.47
C ARG A 953 -17.26 -37.40 4.10
N ALA A 954 -16.19 -37.68 3.36
CA ALA A 954 -15.04 -38.47 3.81
C ALA A 954 -14.38 -37.91 5.08
N LEU A 955 -14.31 -36.59 5.18
CA LEU A 955 -13.94 -35.81 6.36
C LEU A 955 -15.06 -34.77 6.60
N SER A 956 -15.68 -34.80 7.77
CA SER A 956 -16.95 -34.09 8.05
C SER A 956 -16.90 -33.08 9.19
N ALA A 957 -15.81 -33.02 9.96
CA ALA A 957 -15.78 -32.28 11.23
C ALA A 957 -15.67 -30.75 11.06
N LYS A 958 -15.02 -30.29 9.98
CA LYS A 958 -14.88 -28.87 9.63
C LYS A 958 -14.57 -28.77 8.13
N SER A 959 -15.06 -27.75 7.44
CA SER A 959 -14.75 -27.53 6.02
C SER A 959 -14.76 -26.06 5.63
N THR A 960 -14.09 -25.74 4.52
CA THR A 960 -14.10 -24.42 3.88
C THR A 960 -13.81 -24.57 2.39
N SER A 961 -14.18 -23.57 1.59
CA SER A 961 -13.85 -23.51 0.16
C SER A 961 -13.38 -22.12 -0.24
N SER A 962 -12.46 -22.06 -1.19
CA SER A 962 -11.88 -20.83 -1.71
C SER A 962 -11.74 -20.93 -3.23
N PRO A 963 -12.57 -20.23 -4.03
CA PRO A 963 -12.54 -20.30 -5.49
C PRO A 963 -11.23 -19.80 -6.13
N THR A 964 -10.40 -19.06 -5.40
CA THR A 964 -9.20 -18.37 -5.93
C THR A 964 -7.98 -18.43 -5.00
N GLY A 965 -8.08 -19.10 -3.84
CA GLY A 965 -7.10 -18.99 -2.76
C GLY A 965 -6.92 -20.25 -1.91
N MET A 966 -7.31 -21.44 -2.41
CA MET A 966 -7.02 -22.70 -1.72
C MET A 966 -5.58 -23.14 -2.00
N THR A 967 -4.83 -23.47 -0.96
CA THR A 967 -3.54 -24.18 -1.06
C THR A 967 -3.52 -25.33 -0.05
N LEU A 968 -2.58 -26.25 -0.20
CA LEU A 968 -2.39 -27.30 0.79
C LEU A 968 -2.00 -26.72 2.16
N GLU A 969 -1.17 -25.67 2.21
CA GLU A 969 -0.81 -24.96 3.43
C GLU A 969 -2.02 -24.26 4.06
N THR A 970 -2.87 -23.62 3.25
CA THR A 970 -4.11 -23.00 3.73
C THR A 970 -5.03 -24.03 4.38
N CYS A 971 -5.20 -25.20 3.74
CA CYS A 971 -6.01 -26.29 4.30
C CYS A 971 -5.38 -26.91 5.56
N ALA A 972 -4.07 -27.20 5.54
CA ALA A 972 -3.31 -27.69 6.70
C ALA A 972 -3.40 -26.75 7.91
N THR A 973 -3.35 -25.44 7.66
CA THR A 973 -3.47 -24.40 8.70
C THR A 973 -4.92 -24.34 9.23
N PHE A 974 -5.91 -24.33 8.33
CA PHE A 974 -7.33 -24.34 8.68
C PHE A 974 -7.74 -25.58 9.48
N CYS A 975 -7.12 -26.72 9.20
CA CYS A 975 -7.34 -28.01 9.86
C CYS A 975 -6.33 -28.33 10.97
N SER A 976 -5.47 -27.39 11.38
CA SER A 976 -4.35 -27.60 12.33
C SER A 976 -4.69 -28.29 13.67
N SER A 977 -5.96 -28.23 14.10
CA SER A 977 -6.52 -28.90 15.28
C SER A 977 -7.13 -30.30 15.02
N TYR A 978 -6.83 -30.93 13.88
CA TYR A 978 -7.40 -32.21 13.45
C TYR A 978 -6.31 -33.16 12.95
N HIS A 979 -6.50 -34.47 13.12
CA HIS A 979 -5.53 -35.46 12.64
C HIS A 979 -5.46 -35.57 11.11
N TYR A 980 -6.56 -35.33 10.41
CA TYR A 980 -6.62 -35.34 8.94
C TYR A 980 -7.05 -33.99 8.38
N PHE A 981 -6.44 -33.64 7.26
CA PHE A 981 -7.04 -32.72 6.28
C PHE A 981 -7.09 -33.38 4.91
N GLY A 982 -8.01 -32.96 4.06
CA GLY A 982 -8.04 -33.34 2.66
C GLY A 982 -8.61 -32.23 1.80
N THR A 983 -8.06 -32.06 0.60
CA THR A 983 -8.52 -31.06 -0.37
C THR A 983 -9.23 -31.73 -1.53
N GLU A 984 -10.27 -31.08 -2.06
CA GLU A 984 -11.10 -31.58 -3.16
C GLU A 984 -11.36 -30.47 -4.20
N TYR A 985 -11.65 -30.87 -5.44
CA TYR A 985 -12.17 -30.01 -6.51
C TYR A 985 -11.30 -28.76 -6.81
N GLY A 986 -10.01 -28.81 -6.49
CA GLY A 986 -9.07 -27.69 -6.59
C GLY A 986 -9.26 -26.58 -5.55
N GLY A 987 -10.48 -26.39 -5.02
CA GLY A 987 -10.87 -25.24 -4.21
C GLY A 987 -11.50 -25.56 -2.85
N GLU A 988 -11.74 -26.83 -2.52
CA GLU A 988 -12.40 -27.25 -1.27
C GLU A 988 -11.41 -27.88 -0.29
N CYS A 989 -11.70 -27.76 1.02
CA CYS A 989 -10.87 -28.26 2.12
C CYS A 989 -11.75 -28.82 3.24
N TYR A 990 -11.37 -30.00 3.75
CA TYR A 990 -12.09 -30.75 4.78
C TYR A 990 -11.13 -31.21 5.88
N CYS A 991 -11.59 -31.19 7.13
CA CYS A 991 -10.85 -31.64 8.30
C CYS A 991 -11.62 -32.76 9.03
N GLY A 992 -10.90 -33.67 9.68
CA GLY A 992 -11.50 -34.70 10.53
C GLY A 992 -10.49 -35.41 11.42
N ASN A 993 -10.97 -36.04 12.49
CA ASN A 993 -10.16 -36.92 13.34
C ASN A 993 -10.31 -38.41 12.96
N THR A 994 -11.31 -38.71 12.14
CA THR A 994 -11.61 -40.02 11.54
C THR A 994 -11.87 -39.84 10.05
N LEU A 995 -11.67 -40.91 9.27
CA LEU A 995 -12.01 -40.99 7.86
C LEU A 995 -13.21 -41.94 7.70
N ALA A 996 -14.21 -41.56 6.90
CA ALA A 996 -15.40 -42.39 6.67
C ALA A 996 -15.04 -43.80 6.18
N SER A 997 -15.78 -44.82 6.62
CA SER A 997 -15.41 -46.24 6.44
C SER A 997 -15.15 -46.64 4.98
N SER A 998 -15.96 -46.12 4.04
CA SER A 998 -15.85 -46.36 2.59
C SER A 998 -14.79 -45.49 1.88
N SER A 999 -14.26 -44.46 2.54
CA SER A 999 -13.20 -43.58 2.01
C SER A 999 -11.78 -44.09 2.29
N ASN A 1000 -11.63 -45.18 3.05
CA ASN A 1000 -10.34 -45.84 3.26
C ASN A 1000 -9.75 -46.42 1.96
N GLU A 1001 -10.59 -46.72 0.97
CA GLU A 1001 -10.15 -47.22 -0.35
C GLU A 1001 -9.36 -46.17 -1.13
N ALA A 1002 -8.14 -46.52 -1.54
CA ALA A 1002 -7.30 -45.66 -2.35
C ALA A 1002 -7.89 -45.43 -3.75
N ALA A 1003 -7.66 -44.24 -4.30
CA ALA A 1003 -7.89 -43.89 -5.69
C ALA A 1003 -6.55 -43.81 -6.46
N SER A 1004 -6.61 -43.72 -7.79
CA SER A 1004 -5.44 -43.37 -8.59
C SER A 1004 -4.98 -41.94 -8.23
N PRO A 1005 -3.67 -41.64 -8.11
CA PRO A 1005 -3.21 -40.26 -7.93
C PRO A 1005 -3.72 -39.32 -9.03
N ALA A 1006 -3.89 -39.82 -10.27
CA ALA A 1006 -4.45 -39.05 -11.38
C ALA A 1006 -5.93 -38.65 -11.19
N ASP A 1007 -6.68 -39.34 -10.32
CA ASP A 1007 -8.04 -38.93 -9.94
C ASP A 1007 -8.02 -37.65 -9.07
N CYS A 1008 -6.91 -37.36 -8.38
CA CYS A 1008 -6.65 -36.14 -7.62
C CYS A 1008 -5.85 -35.11 -8.43
N GLY A 1009 -6.13 -34.98 -9.72
CA GLY A 1009 -5.38 -34.14 -10.67
C GLY A 1009 -5.80 -32.67 -10.77
N MET A 1010 -6.69 -32.15 -9.91
CA MET A 1010 -7.07 -30.73 -9.95
C MET A 1010 -6.05 -29.85 -9.21
N VAL A 1011 -5.69 -28.72 -9.81
CA VAL A 1011 -4.70 -27.79 -9.25
C VAL A 1011 -5.35 -26.91 -8.17
N CYS A 1012 -4.62 -26.65 -7.09
CA CYS A 1012 -5.06 -25.77 -6.00
C CYS A 1012 -5.32 -24.33 -6.51
N THR A 1013 -6.52 -23.79 -6.24
CA THR A 1013 -6.96 -22.48 -6.79
C THR A 1013 -6.06 -21.31 -6.41
N GLY A 1014 -5.42 -21.37 -5.24
CA GLY A 1014 -4.45 -20.39 -4.74
C GLY A 1014 -2.97 -20.76 -4.96
N ASN A 1015 -2.66 -22.00 -5.38
CA ASN A 1015 -1.28 -22.44 -5.62
C ASN A 1015 -1.16 -23.33 -6.87
N ARG A 1016 -0.69 -22.71 -7.97
CA ARG A 1016 -0.59 -23.35 -9.29
C ARG A 1016 0.37 -24.56 -9.37
N TYR A 1017 1.15 -24.84 -8.32
CA TYR A 1017 2.17 -25.88 -8.28
C TYR A 1017 1.77 -27.12 -7.45
N GLN A 1018 0.54 -27.15 -6.93
CA GLN A 1018 0.03 -28.18 -6.03
C GLN A 1018 -1.27 -28.81 -6.55
N TYR A 1019 -1.48 -30.09 -6.24
CA TYR A 1019 -2.78 -30.75 -6.43
C TYR A 1019 -3.66 -30.59 -5.19
N CYS A 1020 -4.94 -30.29 -5.41
CA CYS A 1020 -5.99 -30.18 -4.40
C CYS A 1020 -7.17 -31.11 -4.76
N GLY A 1021 -6.89 -32.41 -4.81
CA GLY A 1021 -7.89 -33.45 -5.06
C GLY A 1021 -8.50 -33.43 -6.46
N GLY A 1022 -9.75 -33.83 -6.57
CA GLY A 1022 -10.52 -33.88 -7.81
C GLY A 1022 -12.01 -34.17 -7.53
N PRO A 1023 -12.84 -34.39 -8.56
CA PRO A 1023 -14.29 -34.60 -8.36
C PRO A 1023 -14.60 -35.88 -7.57
N SER A 1024 -15.15 -35.74 -6.36
CA SER A 1024 -15.37 -36.84 -5.41
C SER A 1024 -14.07 -37.55 -5.00
N ARG A 1025 -12.98 -36.77 -4.84
CA ARG A 1025 -11.60 -37.26 -4.62
C ARG A 1025 -10.79 -36.33 -3.72
N LEU A 1026 -10.47 -36.80 -2.52
CA LEU A 1026 -9.67 -36.04 -1.56
C LEU A 1026 -8.19 -36.38 -1.72
N GLU A 1027 -7.35 -35.36 -1.92
CA GLU A 1027 -5.91 -35.46 -1.67
C GLU A 1027 -5.72 -35.43 -0.14
N LEU A 1028 -5.59 -36.61 0.49
CA LEU A 1028 -5.66 -36.76 1.95
C LEU A 1028 -4.28 -36.65 2.63
N TYR A 1029 -4.23 -35.95 3.75
CA TYR A 1029 -3.04 -35.71 4.57
C TYR A 1029 -3.31 -36.06 6.05
N TYR A 1030 -2.29 -36.54 6.78
CA TYR A 1030 -2.41 -36.98 8.18
C TYR A 1030 -1.26 -36.48 9.07
N SER A 1031 -1.58 -36.06 10.30
CA SER A 1031 -0.64 -35.63 11.34
C SER A 1031 -0.86 -36.39 12.64
N SER A 1032 0.20 -37.04 13.13
CA SER A 1032 0.27 -37.63 14.48
C SER A 1032 0.54 -36.60 15.59
N SER A 1033 0.65 -35.31 15.25
CA SER A 1033 1.11 -34.25 16.15
C SER A 1033 0.15 -33.05 16.24
N ALA A 1034 -1.05 -33.16 15.66
CA ALA A 1034 -2.14 -32.23 15.93
C ALA A 1034 -2.67 -32.45 17.36
N THR A 1035 -2.88 -31.37 18.12
CA THR A 1035 -3.55 -31.47 19.43
C THR A 1035 -5.07 -31.53 19.22
N SER A 1036 -5.72 -32.49 19.88
CA SER A 1036 -7.15 -32.74 19.76
C SER A 1036 -7.98 -31.77 20.60
N ASP A 1037 -7.81 -30.47 20.36
CA ASP A 1037 -8.52 -29.38 21.06
C ASP A 1037 -9.78 -28.90 20.31
N GLY A 1038 -10.08 -29.49 19.15
CA GLY A 1038 -11.43 -29.48 18.60
C GLY A 1038 -12.32 -30.46 19.36
N PRO A 1039 -13.64 -30.22 19.48
CA PRO A 1039 -14.53 -31.13 20.20
C PRO A 1039 -14.47 -32.55 19.64
N GLY A 1040 -14.56 -33.53 20.53
CA GLY A 1040 -14.54 -34.95 20.19
C GLY A 1040 -15.31 -35.81 21.18
N GLN A 1041 -15.35 -37.12 20.95
CA GLN A 1041 -15.71 -38.09 21.97
C GLN A 1041 -14.45 -38.64 22.66
N PRO A 1042 -14.22 -38.34 23.94
CA PRO A 1042 -13.24 -39.07 24.75
C PRO A 1042 -13.54 -40.57 24.70
N ALA A 1043 -12.53 -41.40 24.43
CA ALA A 1043 -12.71 -42.85 24.35
C ALA A 1043 -13.15 -43.48 25.70
N MET A 1044 -12.82 -42.80 26.81
CA MET A 1044 -13.31 -43.11 28.16
C MET A 1044 -13.64 -41.82 28.93
N VAL A 1045 -14.65 -41.90 29.80
CA VAL A 1045 -15.14 -40.82 30.67
C VAL A 1045 -15.18 -41.33 32.11
N SER A 1046 -14.84 -40.48 33.08
CA SER A 1046 -14.84 -40.83 34.50
C SER A 1046 -15.85 -39.98 35.26
N SER A 1047 -16.80 -40.61 35.95
CA SER A 1047 -17.67 -39.88 36.89
C SER A 1047 -16.82 -39.44 38.09
N GLY A 1048 -16.39 -38.16 38.09
CA GLY A 1048 -15.33 -37.58 38.92
C GLY A 1048 -15.57 -37.47 40.44
N GLY A 1049 -16.13 -38.50 41.07
CA GLY A 1049 -16.41 -38.52 42.52
C GLY A 1049 -16.41 -39.93 43.11
N GLY A 1050 -15.27 -40.36 43.64
CA GLY A 1050 -15.13 -41.31 44.76
C GLY A 1050 -15.62 -42.76 44.64
N GLY A 1051 -16.46 -43.13 43.65
CA GLY A 1051 -17.06 -44.47 43.60
C GLY A 1051 -17.94 -44.79 42.39
N GLY A 1052 -17.81 -44.06 41.28
CA GLY A 1052 -18.45 -44.40 40.01
C GLY A 1052 -17.46 -45.04 39.03
N GLY A 1053 -17.96 -45.90 38.14
CA GLY A 1053 -17.13 -46.66 37.20
C GLY A 1053 -16.54 -45.85 36.05
N ILE A 1054 -15.61 -46.47 35.31
CA ILE A 1054 -15.09 -45.93 34.05
C ILE A 1054 -16.12 -46.25 32.95
N TRP A 1055 -16.48 -45.24 32.17
CA TRP A 1055 -17.40 -45.37 31.05
C TRP A 1055 -16.61 -45.34 29.74
N LYS A 1056 -16.92 -46.23 28.81
CA LYS A 1056 -16.30 -46.30 27.48
C LYS A 1056 -17.27 -45.78 26.42
N TRP A 1057 -16.77 -45.10 25.40
CA TRP A 1057 -17.56 -44.75 24.22
C TRP A 1057 -18.15 -46.01 23.58
N ASP A 1058 -19.48 -46.02 23.38
CA ASP A 1058 -20.27 -47.15 22.90
C ASP A 1058 -20.88 -46.90 21.51
N GLY A 1059 -20.96 -45.63 21.08
CA GLY A 1059 -21.33 -45.22 19.72
C GLY A 1059 -22.28 -44.02 19.66
N CYS A 1060 -22.48 -43.47 18.46
CA CYS A 1060 -23.57 -42.53 18.22
C CYS A 1060 -24.83 -43.34 17.90
N ARG A 1061 -25.96 -43.06 18.56
CA ARG A 1061 -27.24 -43.76 18.30
C ARG A 1061 -28.40 -42.81 18.04
N THR A 1062 -29.35 -43.24 17.23
CA THR A 1062 -30.59 -42.51 16.97
C THR A 1062 -31.53 -42.58 18.16
N GLU A 1063 -32.46 -41.63 18.24
CA GLU A 1063 -33.71 -41.86 18.95
C GLU A 1063 -34.51 -43.02 18.36
N ALA A 1064 -35.49 -43.54 19.10
CA ALA A 1064 -36.34 -44.64 18.63
C ALA A 1064 -37.59 -44.14 17.90
N ASP A 1065 -38.17 -45.01 17.07
CA ASP A 1065 -39.31 -44.70 16.21
C ASP A 1065 -40.50 -44.09 16.97
N ASN A 1066 -41.25 -43.22 16.28
CA ASN A 1066 -42.43 -42.53 16.82
C ASN A 1066 -42.15 -41.60 18.02
N HIS A 1067 -40.96 -40.98 18.07
CA HIS A 1067 -40.53 -40.05 19.12
C HIS A 1067 -40.33 -40.72 20.51
N VAL A 1068 -40.02 -42.01 20.54
CA VAL A 1068 -39.69 -42.74 21.77
C VAL A 1068 -38.22 -42.51 22.12
N ARG A 1069 -37.93 -42.18 23.38
CA ARG A 1069 -36.55 -41.98 23.84
C ARG A 1069 -35.74 -43.29 23.82
N ALA A 1070 -34.53 -43.25 23.28
CA ALA A 1070 -33.61 -44.38 23.17
C ALA A 1070 -33.20 -44.95 24.53
N LEU A 1071 -32.98 -44.08 25.52
CA LEU A 1071 -32.71 -44.44 26.91
C LEU A 1071 -33.85 -43.94 27.80
N THR A 1072 -34.67 -44.87 28.32
CA THR A 1072 -35.93 -44.56 29.04
C THR A 1072 -35.81 -44.59 30.56
N GLY A 1073 -34.59 -44.44 31.11
CA GLY A 1073 -34.35 -44.42 32.55
C GLY A 1073 -34.45 -43.00 33.12
N ARG A 1074 -33.45 -42.60 33.89
CA ARG A 1074 -33.33 -41.23 34.41
C ARG A 1074 -32.95 -40.27 33.28
N SER A 1075 -33.46 -39.04 33.31
CA SER A 1075 -32.99 -37.96 32.44
C SER A 1075 -32.84 -36.64 33.20
N VAL A 1076 -31.91 -35.79 32.77
CA VAL A 1076 -31.71 -34.41 33.27
C VAL A 1076 -31.28 -33.49 32.12
N SER A 1077 -31.42 -32.18 32.30
CA SER A 1077 -30.82 -31.17 31.41
C SER A 1077 -30.14 -30.09 32.24
N ALA A 1078 -29.00 -29.59 31.78
CA ALA A 1078 -28.22 -28.56 32.47
C ALA A 1078 -27.50 -27.64 31.48
N ASN A 1079 -27.42 -26.35 31.81
CA ASN A 1079 -26.75 -25.34 30.95
C ASN A 1079 -25.22 -25.47 30.98
N ASP A 1080 -24.69 -26.31 31.87
CA ASP A 1080 -23.28 -26.63 32.10
C ASP A 1080 -23.08 -28.17 32.07
N MET A 1081 -23.58 -28.84 31.03
CA MET A 1081 -23.47 -30.29 30.85
C MET A 1081 -22.07 -30.68 30.37
N THR A 1082 -21.48 -31.70 30.97
CA THR A 1082 -20.26 -32.39 30.48
C THR A 1082 -20.51 -33.89 30.47
N LEU A 1083 -19.62 -34.67 29.84
CA LEU A 1083 -19.75 -36.11 29.85
C LEU A 1083 -19.58 -36.69 31.27
N GLU A 1084 -18.69 -36.15 32.10
CA GLU A 1084 -18.52 -36.53 33.52
C GLU A 1084 -19.79 -36.25 34.32
N LYS A 1085 -20.46 -35.13 34.04
CA LYS A 1085 -21.69 -34.71 34.72
C LYS A 1085 -22.86 -35.63 34.38
N CYS A 1086 -22.94 -36.09 33.13
CA CYS A 1086 -23.90 -37.12 32.75
C CYS A 1086 -23.54 -38.50 33.33
N ALA A 1087 -22.28 -38.91 33.25
CA ALA A 1087 -21.76 -40.15 33.85
C ALA A 1087 -22.05 -40.26 35.35
N ALA A 1088 -21.83 -39.18 36.11
CA ALA A 1088 -22.14 -39.10 37.53
C ALA A 1088 -23.66 -39.12 37.82
N THR A 1089 -24.47 -38.52 36.94
CA THR A 1089 -25.94 -38.55 37.06
C THR A 1089 -26.51 -39.94 36.78
N CYS A 1090 -25.87 -40.70 35.88
CA CYS A 1090 -26.28 -42.03 35.45
C CYS A 1090 -25.57 -43.17 36.19
N ALA A 1091 -24.85 -42.89 37.28
CA ALA A 1091 -24.26 -43.92 38.13
C ALA A 1091 -25.32 -44.96 38.57
N GLY A 1092 -25.07 -46.24 38.29
CA GLY A 1092 -26.00 -47.34 38.53
C GLY A 1092 -26.83 -47.79 37.30
N PHE A 1093 -26.71 -47.09 36.16
CA PHE A 1093 -27.21 -47.56 34.86
C PHE A 1093 -26.07 -48.18 34.03
N LYS A 1094 -26.41 -49.03 33.04
CA LYS A 1094 -25.44 -49.63 32.11
C LYS A 1094 -24.95 -48.63 31.04
N TYR A 1095 -25.82 -47.70 30.65
CA TYR A 1095 -25.55 -46.68 29.62
C TYR A 1095 -25.92 -45.28 30.10
N PHE A 1096 -25.17 -44.29 29.63
CA PHE A 1096 -25.65 -42.92 29.49
C PHE A 1096 -25.58 -42.47 28.03
N GLY A 1097 -26.38 -41.46 27.69
CA GLY A 1097 -26.37 -40.81 26.39
C GLY A 1097 -26.64 -39.32 26.54
N THR A 1098 -25.83 -38.47 25.90
CA THR A 1098 -26.04 -37.01 25.89
C THR A 1098 -26.59 -36.54 24.55
N GLU A 1099 -27.50 -35.55 24.58
CA GLU A 1099 -28.18 -34.99 23.40
C GLU A 1099 -28.25 -33.45 23.48
N TYR A 1100 -28.42 -32.79 22.33
CA TYR A 1100 -28.63 -31.34 22.22
C TYR A 1100 -27.62 -30.47 23.00
N GLY A 1101 -26.39 -30.96 23.18
CA GLY A 1101 -25.33 -30.28 23.96
C GLY A 1101 -25.57 -30.23 25.48
N ARG A 1102 -26.81 -30.38 25.94
CA ARG A 1102 -27.25 -29.99 27.30
C ARG A 1102 -28.18 -30.99 27.99
N GLU A 1103 -28.61 -32.04 27.29
CA GLU A 1103 -29.54 -33.06 27.77
C GLU A 1103 -28.78 -34.38 28.02
N CYS A 1104 -29.19 -35.13 29.03
CA CYS A 1104 -28.53 -36.35 29.50
C CYS A 1104 -29.59 -37.41 29.86
N TYR A 1105 -29.38 -38.63 29.37
CA TYR A 1105 -30.28 -39.77 29.50
C TYR A 1105 -29.52 -41.00 29.99
N CYS A 1106 -30.15 -41.77 30.87
CA CYS A 1106 -29.58 -42.98 31.46
C CYS A 1106 -30.46 -44.19 31.12
N GLY A 1107 -29.89 -45.37 30.95
CA GLY A 1107 -30.69 -46.59 30.74
C GLY A 1107 -29.89 -47.89 30.81
N ASN A 1108 -30.60 -49.00 30.88
CA ASN A 1108 -30.01 -50.35 30.96
C ASN A 1108 -30.10 -51.12 29.64
N ASN A 1109 -31.02 -50.72 28.76
CA ASN A 1109 -31.25 -51.21 27.40
C ASN A 1109 -31.69 -50.04 26.53
N PHE A 1110 -31.61 -50.20 25.20
CA PHE A 1110 -32.17 -49.23 24.25
C PHE A 1110 -33.61 -49.58 23.86
N SER A 1111 -34.42 -48.56 23.58
CA SER A 1111 -35.76 -48.72 23.00
C SER A 1111 -35.69 -49.31 21.59
N ALA A 1112 -36.63 -50.20 21.26
CA ALA A 1112 -36.74 -50.77 19.91
C ALA A 1112 -36.96 -49.67 18.87
N GLY A 1113 -36.11 -49.64 17.83
CA GLY A 1113 -36.06 -48.57 16.83
C GLY A 1113 -34.87 -47.60 17.02
N SER A 1114 -34.22 -47.57 18.20
CA SER A 1114 -32.93 -46.89 18.36
C SER A 1114 -31.84 -47.72 17.68
N ASN A 1115 -31.16 -47.13 16.69
CA ASN A 1115 -30.13 -47.77 15.89
C ASN A 1115 -28.79 -47.07 16.06
N GLU A 1116 -27.69 -47.79 15.80
CA GLU A 1116 -26.36 -47.20 15.73
C GLU A 1116 -26.16 -46.47 14.39
N THR A 1117 -25.40 -45.37 14.41
CA THR A 1117 -25.11 -44.53 13.24
C THR A 1117 -23.64 -44.06 13.28
N ASP A 1118 -23.20 -43.33 12.26
CA ASP A 1118 -21.83 -42.81 12.19
C ASP A 1118 -21.52 -41.93 13.42
N ALA A 1119 -20.30 -42.04 13.96
CA ALA A 1119 -19.88 -41.21 15.09
C ALA A 1119 -19.95 -39.70 14.76
N ALA A 1120 -19.77 -39.32 13.50
CA ALA A 1120 -19.87 -37.94 13.02
C ALA A 1120 -21.30 -37.35 13.06
N ASP A 1121 -22.36 -38.16 13.25
CA ASP A 1121 -23.71 -37.66 13.51
C ASP A 1121 -23.83 -37.00 14.90
N CYS A 1122 -22.96 -37.37 15.86
CA CYS A 1122 -22.95 -36.83 17.22
C CYS A 1122 -21.93 -35.69 17.35
N ASN A 1123 -22.24 -34.54 16.75
CA ASN A 1123 -21.31 -33.43 16.51
C ASN A 1123 -21.67 -32.10 17.22
N MET A 1124 -22.57 -32.09 18.19
CA MET A 1124 -22.93 -30.91 18.99
C MET A 1124 -22.11 -30.86 20.28
N ALA A 1125 -21.42 -29.74 20.52
CA ALA A 1125 -20.55 -29.58 21.69
C ALA A 1125 -21.34 -29.58 23.02
N CYS A 1126 -20.72 -30.09 24.09
CA CYS A 1126 -21.29 -30.09 25.44
C CYS A 1126 -21.34 -28.66 26.03
N SER A 1127 -22.47 -28.28 26.65
CA SER A 1127 -22.74 -26.91 27.10
C SER A 1127 -21.85 -26.43 28.25
N GLY A 1128 -21.31 -27.36 29.06
CA GLY A 1128 -20.32 -27.11 30.09
C GLY A 1128 -18.88 -27.49 29.71
N ASN A 1129 -18.65 -28.12 28.55
CA ASN A 1129 -17.32 -28.44 28.05
C ASN A 1129 -17.28 -28.42 26.51
N SER A 1130 -16.83 -27.31 25.93
CA SER A 1130 -16.74 -27.15 24.47
C SER A 1130 -15.67 -28.03 23.79
N GLY A 1131 -14.89 -28.81 24.55
CA GLY A 1131 -13.97 -29.84 24.04
C GLY A 1131 -14.61 -31.23 23.86
N GLU A 1132 -15.89 -31.40 24.21
CA GLU A 1132 -16.61 -32.69 24.15
C GLU A 1132 -17.86 -32.63 23.28
N PHE A 1133 -18.25 -33.75 22.67
CA PHE A 1133 -19.50 -33.88 21.92
C PHE A 1133 -20.63 -34.54 22.74
N CYS A 1134 -21.71 -33.79 22.95
CA CYS A 1134 -22.95 -34.20 23.62
C CYS A 1134 -24.10 -34.41 22.61
N GLY A 1135 -23.92 -35.41 21.72
CA GLY A 1135 -24.91 -35.83 20.74
C GLY A 1135 -25.12 -34.84 19.60
N ALA A 1136 -26.33 -34.84 19.04
CA ALA A 1136 -26.90 -33.83 18.15
C ALA A 1136 -28.43 -34.02 18.11
N GLY A 1137 -29.17 -33.36 17.22
CA GLY A 1137 -30.64 -33.49 17.17
C GLY A 1137 -31.09 -34.90 16.73
N ASN A 1138 -31.82 -35.62 17.60
CA ASN A 1138 -32.18 -37.03 17.48
C ASN A 1138 -30.94 -37.96 17.40
N ARG A 1139 -29.88 -37.61 18.13
CA ARG A 1139 -28.58 -38.31 18.15
C ARG A 1139 -27.95 -38.28 19.53
N LEU A 1140 -27.81 -39.43 20.17
CA LEU A 1140 -27.22 -39.56 21.49
C LEU A 1140 -25.74 -39.94 21.38
N SER A 1141 -24.87 -39.17 22.03
CA SER A 1141 -23.49 -39.59 22.34
C SER A 1141 -23.54 -40.66 23.44
N VAL A 1142 -23.50 -41.96 23.09
CA VAL A 1142 -23.70 -43.06 24.03
C VAL A 1142 -22.39 -43.60 24.62
N TYR A 1143 -22.39 -43.76 25.95
CA TYR A 1143 -21.32 -44.35 26.74
C TYR A 1143 -21.83 -45.51 27.58
N ALA A 1144 -21.06 -46.59 27.67
CA ALA A 1144 -21.37 -47.79 28.44
C ALA A 1144 -20.42 -47.95 29.64
N THR A 1145 -20.90 -48.50 30.76
CA THR A 1145 -20.03 -48.90 31.87
C THR A 1145 -19.05 -49.98 31.42
N GLY A 1146 -17.74 -49.76 31.61
CA GLY A 1146 -16.73 -50.80 31.43
C GLY A 1146 -16.93 -51.93 32.45
N SER A 1147 -16.94 -53.17 31.96
CA SER A 1147 -17.01 -54.41 32.73
C SER A 1147 -15.62 -54.94 33.11
#